data_AF-A0A7C5ZJ95-F1
#
_entry.id   AF-A0A7C5ZJ95-F1
#
_cell.length_a   1.000
_cell.length_b   1.000
_cell.length_c   1.000
_cell.angle_alpha   90.00
_cell.angle_beta   90.00
_cell.angle_gamma   90.00
#
_symmetry.space_group_name_H-M   'P 1'
#
loop_
_entity.id
_entity.type
_entity.pdbx_description
1 polymer ?
#
loop_
_entity_poly.entity_id
_entity_poly.type
_entity_poly.pdbx_seq_one_letter_code
_entity_poly.pdbx_strand_id
1 'polypeptide(L)'
;MVASILCLSGQQPTQLLLSWPPTHNEEHVSTLRRILLYAWPHRGLLARAIIAQCVQIAIALVTPFVVREVIDRGIGDRNYQYLLTLAAAIVGISLIRGIAWYTAIHSYQKIAYTTSWTIRDRIYEKIQRSALSFHTQAKSGDLFSNATIDLSAIEEFLVAGIRDTMTMVVMSGLVLVILLQIDPGLTLAVVPVYIVVAGLALAYARPARERYRRIQMEYGRTTSALQENLNGVRVVRAFARENYERSRFRERVDELFRANMRVSFLNARTFPTMTLVTNLGLAGVLWLGGQRVIDGHMTLGSLVAFISYLTMLVNPVRGLGMTINLITGAIAGAERIHRLLDGRHVIQDVEEARQKLDPGRIAGHVVFDHVSFGYKAGQRVLTDVSFEITPGQTVGLVGLTGVGKTSAALLLGRFHDPHAGRVLVDGHDVRDLNVYALRRQIGYVFQDAILFSATIGQNIAFGRPGASQDEIETAARAACLHDFIAGLPDGYDTMVGERGITLSGGQRQRLSLARALLIQPCLLVLDDTTSAVDPVTERTIWARVRASRRDLTTLVIAQRLASVRDADQILVLDGGKIVERGRHDELVARGGLYAQLYRQQEAQVVNVIEDEAMDVADSQLEQPAAAFSAPRLAAEDASAVRAALAIREAAAREGRKDVLALNPEDDTLIGKAYDHNMMTRLLVFLRPFRRLVAGTLVAMALASAAGLAAPYIQKLAIDGPIAWRDAGQLTQIALLFVGIAIVQWGFSVLYNYLLSRGSQELLRSIRTSIFDHLQSLSLAFYDRYKIGRLMSIMTGDVQAISNLLGNGVVVAVADFFILVGVFVALLSMDLRLSVFTFSVLPAIVIAVSILRHHAREAWRDVRRASSILNGSMAENIQS
;
A
#
# COMPACT_ATOMS: atom_id res chain seq x y z
N MET A 1 -24.48 16.59 -25.58
CA MET A 1 -25.54 15.99 -26.42
C MET A 1 -26.40 14.98 -25.65
N VAL A 2 -25.83 13.94 -25.02
CA VAL A 2 -26.60 13.03 -24.12
C VAL A 2 -27.09 13.73 -22.83
N ALA A 3 -26.36 14.72 -22.33
CA ALA A 3 -26.75 15.54 -21.17
C ALA A 3 -28.01 16.42 -21.41
N SER A 4 -28.38 16.66 -22.67
CA SER A 4 -29.53 17.51 -23.02
C SER A 4 -30.85 16.74 -23.09
N ILE A 5 -30.82 15.40 -23.17
CA ILE A 5 -32.01 14.55 -23.26
C ILE A 5 -32.56 14.18 -21.86
N LEU A 6 -31.73 14.24 -20.81
CA LEU A 6 -32.12 13.87 -19.44
C LEU A 6 -32.75 15.00 -18.62
N CYS A 7 -32.79 16.25 -19.14
CA CYS A 7 -33.36 17.39 -18.43
C CYS A 7 -34.90 17.51 -18.53
N LEU A 8 -35.58 16.63 -19.29
CA LEU A 8 -37.02 16.79 -19.58
C LEU A 8 -37.98 15.88 -18.79
N SER A 9 -37.52 15.00 -17.90
CA SER A 9 -38.41 13.97 -17.31
C SER A 9 -38.74 14.08 -15.81
N GLY A 10 -38.28 15.10 -15.08
CA GLY A 10 -38.84 15.45 -13.76
C GLY A 10 -38.83 14.35 -12.65
N GLN A 11 -38.15 13.23 -12.83
CA GLN A 11 -38.05 12.16 -11.83
C GLN A 11 -36.64 12.03 -11.24
N GLN A 12 -36.56 11.64 -9.95
CA GLN A 12 -35.29 11.40 -9.26
C GLN A 12 -34.46 10.29 -9.96
N PRO A 13 -33.19 10.54 -10.33
CA PRO A 13 -32.41 9.63 -11.15
C PRO A 13 -31.84 8.40 -10.42
N THR A 14 -32.18 8.19 -9.15
CA THR A 14 -31.53 7.21 -8.28
C THR A 14 -32.12 5.79 -8.35
N GLN A 15 -33.37 5.59 -8.78
CA GLN A 15 -34.01 4.26 -8.70
C GLN A 15 -34.22 3.54 -10.05
N LEU A 16 -34.37 4.23 -11.19
CA LEU A 16 -34.69 3.59 -12.47
C LEU A 16 -33.49 3.08 -13.28
N LEU A 17 -32.26 3.42 -12.86
CA LEU A 17 -31.03 3.12 -13.61
C LEU A 17 -30.27 1.88 -13.10
N LEU A 18 -30.81 1.18 -12.11
CA LEU A 18 -30.20 0.01 -11.46
C LEU A 18 -30.68 -1.35 -12.02
N SER A 19 -31.64 -1.38 -12.96
CA SER A 19 -32.35 -2.62 -13.32
C SER A 19 -32.09 -3.19 -14.72
N TRP A 20 -31.06 -2.75 -15.46
CA TRP A 20 -30.74 -3.31 -16.79
C TRP A 20 -29.45 -4.15 -16.74
N PRO A 21 -29.44 -5.43 -17.17
CA PRO A 21 -28.23 -6.25 -17.16
C PRO A 21 -27.27 -5.79 -18.28
N PRO A 22 -26.02 -5.39 -17.97
CA PRO A 22 -25.08 -4.92 -18.99
C PRO A 22 -24.17 -6.06 -19.51
N THR A 23 -23.79 -5.97 -20.77
CA THR A 23 -22.72 -6.76 -21.39
C THR A 23 -21.32 -6.24 -20.97
N HIS A 24 -20.24 -7.02 -21.15
CA HIS A 24 -18.88 -6.72 -20.61
C HIS A 24 -18.30 -5.32 -20.94
N ASN A 25 -18.68 -4.68 -22.06
CA ASN A 25 -18.27 -3.31 -22.39
C ASN A 25 -19.13 -2.24 -21.68
N GLU A 26 -20.37 -2.57 -21.31
CA GLU A 26 -21.28 -1.71 -20.56
C GLU A 26 -20.97 -1.71 -19.05
N GLU A 27 -20.32 -2.75 -18.52
CA GLU A 27 -19.79 -2.80 -17.14
C GLU A 27 -18.72 -1.71 -16.89
N HIS A 28 -17.80 -1.49 -17.83
CA HIS A 28 -16.75 -0.48 -17.66
C HIS A 28 -17.30 0.95 -17.71
N VAL A 29 -18.24 1.23 -18.62
CA VAL A 29 -18.91 2.55 -18.73
C VAL A 29 -19.80 2.82 -17.52
N SER A 30 -20.52 1.81 -17.04
CA SER A 30 -21.33 1.92 -15.82
C SER A 30 -20.46 2.11 -14.57
N THR A 31 -19.29 1.47 -14.50
CA THR A 31 -18.33 1.68 -13.40
C THR A 31 -17.75 3.09 -13.40
N LEU A 32 -17.30 3.60 -14.55
CA LEU A 32 -16.79 4.97 -14.65
C LEU A 32 -17.87 6.01 -14.29
N ARG A 33 -19.11 5.77 -14.71
CA ARG A 33 -20.27 6.57 -14.33
C ARG A 33 -20.51 6.55 -12.82
N ARG A 34 -20.34 5.41 -12.16
CA ARG A 34 -20.44 5.28 -10.70
C ARG A 34 -19.33 6.04 -9.96
N ILE A 35 -18.09 6.03 -10.46
CA ILE A 35 -17.01 6.89 -9.93
C ILE A 35 -17.39 8.38 -10.03
N LEU A 36 -17.90 8.80 -11.19
CA LEU A 36 -18.33 10.19 -11.40
C LEU A 36 -19.54 10.56 -10.52
N LEU A 37 -20.40 9.60 -10.16
CA LEU A 37 -21.48 9.82 -9.20
C LEU A 37 -20.94 10.12 -7.79
N TYR A 38 -19.82 9.53 -7.36
CA TYR A 38 -19.16 9.91 -6.09
C TYR A 38 -18.53 11.30 -6.12
N ALA A 39 -18.17 11.81 -7.31
CA ALA A 39 -17.70 13.19 -7.48
C ALA A 39 -18.86 14.19 -7.65
N TRP A 40 -20.06 13.72 -8.00
CA TRP A 40 -21.24 14.56 -8.30
C TRP A 40 -21.74 15.44 -7.14
N PRO A 41 -21.68 15.03 -5.84
CA PRO A 41 -21.98 15.92 -4.73
C PRO A 41 -21.17 17.23 -4.78
N HIS A 42 -19.99 17.19 -5.41
CA HIS A 42 -19.10 18.33 -5.60
C HIS A 42 -19.18 18.92 -7.02
N ARG A 43 -20.34 18.85 -7.69
CA ARG A 43 -20.57 19.38 -9.05
C ARG A 43 -20.10 20.82 -9.26
N GLY A 44 -20.20 21.68 -8.24
CA GLY A 44 -19.70 23.06 -8.30
C GLY A 44 -18.17 23.14 -8.42
N LEU A 45 -17.45 22.28 -7.70
CA LEU A 45 -15.99 22.16 -7.81
C LEU A 45 -15.60 21.55 -9.15
N LEU A 46 -16.34 20.54 -9.64
CA LEU A 46 -16.09 19.92 -10.93
C LEU A 46 -16.28 20.92 -12.08
N ALA A 47 -17.36 21.71 -12.04
CA ALA A 47 -17.60 22.79 -13.01
C ALA A 47 -16.49 23.83 -12.95
N ARG A 48 -16.07 24.26 -11.75
CA ARG A 48 -14.94 25.19 -11.57
C ARG A 48 -13.64 24.63 -12.17
N ALA A 49 -13.35 23.34 -11.94
CA ALA A 49 -12.17 22.67 -12.49
C ALA A 49 -12.18 22.66 -14.02
N ILE A 50 -13.29 22.24 -14.62
CA ILE A 50 -13.46 22.15 -16.08
C ILE A 50 -13.38 23.54 -16.72
N ILE A 51 -14.09 24.53 -16.16
CA ILE A 51 -14.05 25.90 -16.69
C ILE A 51 -12.64 26.47 -16.63
N ALA A 52 -11.97 26.36 -15.47
CA ALA A 52 -10.61 26.85 -15.32
C ALA A 52 -9.62 26.16 -16.27
N GLN A 53 -9.77 24.84 -16.49
CA GLN A 53 -8.96 24.10 -17.45
C GLN A 53 -9.25 24.51 -18.90
N CYS A 54 -10.52 24.74 -19.27
CA CYS A 54 -10.88 25.26 -20.60
C CYS A 54 -10.28 26.65 -20.84
N VAL A 55 -10.35 27.55 -19.84
CA VAL A 55 -9.71 28.88 -19.89
C VAL A 55 -8.19 28.74 -20.04
N GLN A 56 -7.57 27.84 -19.29
CA GLN A 56 -6.14 27.56 -19.40
C GLN A 56 -5.76 27.07 -20.82
N ILE A 57 -6.54 26.15 -21.40
CA ILE A 57 -6.33 25.64 -22.76
C ILE A 57 -6.50 26.77 -23.79
N ALA A 58 -7.60 27.53 -23.70
CA ALA A 58 -7.86 28.66 -24.61
C ALA A 58 -6.71 29.67 -24.56
N ILE A 59 -6.24 30.05 -23.37
CA ILE A 59 -5.11 30.97 -23.21
C ILE A 59 -3.81 30.37 -23.76
N ALA A 60 -3.56 29.08 -23.53
CA ALA A 60 -2.38 28.43 -24.08
C ALA A 60 -2.36 28.48 -25.62
N LEU A 61 -3.53 28.35 -26.27
CA LEU A 61 -3.66 28.46 -27.72
C LEU A 61 -3.42 29.88 -28.25
N VAL A 62 -3.64 30.92 -27.44
CA VAL A 62 -3.34 32.31 -27.84
C VAL A 62 -1.82 32.55 -27.92
N THR A 63 -0.99 31.79 -27.20
CA THR A 63 0.45 32.08 -27.09
C THR A 63 1.17 32.01 -28.45
N PRO A 64 1.04 30.95 -29.28
CA PRO A 64 1.65 30.93 -30.61
C PRO A 64 1.14 32.03 -31.56
N PHE A 65 -0.13 32.43 -31.43
CA PHE A 65 -0.69 33.54 -32.21
C PHE A 65 -0.02 34.87 -31.85
N VAL A 66 0.22 35.13 -30.55
CA VAL A 66 0.96 36.32 -30.12
C VAL A 66 2.39 36.31 -30.67
N VAL A 67 3.06 35.15 -30.70
CA VAL A 67 4.40 35.04 -31.31
C VAL A 67 4.36 35.41 -32.80
N ARG A 68 3.33 34.98 -33.55
CA ARG A 68 3.13 35.40 -34.94
C ARG A 68 3.01 36.92 -35.08
N GLU A 69 2.18 37.57 -34.29
CA GLU A 69 1.99 39.04 -34.35
C GLU A 69 3.26 39.81 -33.95
N VAL A 70 4.03 39.28 -32.98
CA VAL A 70 5.35 39.83 -32.62
C VAL A 70 6.30 39.80 -33.82
N ILE A 71 6.32 38.70 -34.58
CA ILE A 71 7.21 38.55 -35.75
C ILE A 71 6.72 39.41 -36.92
N ASP A 72 5.46 39.25 -37.34
CA ASP A 72 4.94 39.85 -38.57
C ASP A 72 4.79 41.39 -38.43
N ARG A 73 4.19 41.87 -37.34
CA ARG A 73 3.91 43.32 -37.14
C ARG A 73 4.87 44.01 -36.18
N GLY A 74 5.30 43.30 -35.14
CA GLY A 74 6.22 43.89 -34.16
C GLY A 74 7.61 44.11 -34.76
N ILE A 75 8.24 43.03 -35.22
CA ILE A 75 9.58 43.03 -35.80
C ILE A 75 9.53 43.44 -37.28
N GLY A 76 8.61 42.88 -38.06
CA GLY A 76 8.47 43.17 -39.49
C GLY A 76 8.23 44.66 -39.79
N ASP A 77 7.18 45.24 -39.21
CA ASP A 77 6.84 46.67 -39.40
C ASP A 77 7.67 47.62 -38.50
N ARG A 78 8.59 47.08 -37.68
CA ARG A 78 9.40 47.81 -36.69
C ARG A 78 8.58 48.66 -35.71
N ASN A 79 7.39 48.19 -35.33
CA ASN A 79 6.50 48.89 -34.42
C ASN A 79 6.82 48.57 -32.95
N TYR A 80 7.73 49.34 -32.36
CA TYR A 80 8.18 49.15 -30.97
C TYR A 80 7.06 49.34 -29.93
N GLN A 81 6.10 50.24 -30.19
CA GLN A 81 4.98 50.43 -29.28
C GLN A 81 4.06 49.21 -29.29
N TYR A 82 3.80 48.63 -30.47
CA TYR A 82 3.05 47.39 -30.59
C TYR A 82 3.76 46.21 -29.90
N LEU A 83 5.09 46.10 -30.05
CA LEU A 83 5.89 45.11 -29.32
C LEU A 83 5.75 45.24 -27.80
N LEU A 84 5.79 46.47 -27.27
CA LEU A 84 5.64 46.70 -25.83
C LEU A 84 4.22 46.33 -25.34
N THR A 85 3.19 46.62 -26.14
CA THR A 85 1.81 46.21 -25.81
C THR A 85 1.63 44.69 -25.83
N LEU A 86 2.25 43.99 -26.79
CA LEU A 86 2.21 42.53 -26.84
C LEU A 86 3.01 41.90 -25.69
N ALA A 87 4.16 42.47 -25.32
CA ALA A 87 4.95 42.01 -24.17
C ALA A 87 4.15 42.15 -22.86
N ALA A 88 3.51 43.29 -22.63
CA ALA A 88 2.61 43.50 -21.50
C ALA A 88 1.41 42.54 -21.52
N ALA A 89 0.83 42.31 -22.71
CA ALA A 89 -0.25 41.34 -22.89
C ALA A 89 0.19 39.92 -22.56
N ILE A 90 1.39 39.48 -22.96
CA ILE A 90 1.94 38.16 -22.60
C ILE A 90 2.01 38.00 -21.08
N VAL A 91 2.52 39.01 -20.35
CA VAL A 91 2.59 38.96 -18.89
C VAL A 91 1.20 38.80 -18.27
N GLY A 92 0.22 39.59 -18.73
CA GLY A 92 -1.16 39.50 -18.27
C GLY A 92 -1.80 38.14 -18.57
N ILE A 93 -1.64 37.65 -19.81
CA ILE A 93 -2.12 36.35 -20.28
C ILE A 93 -1.48 35.21 -19.47
N SER A 94 -0.18 35.28 -19.19
CA SER A 94 0.54 34.31 -18.35
C SER A 94 0.04 34.30 -16.90
N LEU A 95 -0.27 35.46 -16.32
CA LEU A 95 -0.84 35.55 -14.98
C LEU A 95 -2.23 34.91 -14.91
N ILE A 96 -3.12 35.23 -15.87
CA ILE A 96 -4.45 34.64 -15.94
C ILE A 96 -4.35 33.13 -16.16
N ARG A 97 -3.45 32.67 -17.04
CA ARG A 97 -3.18 31.25 -17.24
C ARG A 97 -2.71 30.57 -15.96
N GLY A 98 -1.83 31.20 -15.19
CA GLY A 98 -1.33 30.70 -13.92
C GLY A 98 -2.44 30.55 -12.88
N ILE A 99 -3.31 31.55 -12.76
CA ILE A 99 -4.48 31.52 -11.86
C ILE A 99 -5.47 30.42 -12.30
N ALA A 100 -5.75 30.31 -13.60
CA ALA A 100 -6.63 29.28 -14.15
C ALA A 100 -6.05 27.88 -13.90
N TRP A 101 -4.75 27.68 -14.14
CA TRP A 101 -4.06 26.42 -13.87
C TRP A 101 -4.12 26.06 -12.38
N TYR A 102 -3.81 27.00 -11.48
CA TYR A 102 -3.91 26.80 -10.03
C TYR A 102 -5.34 26.45 -9.61
N THR A 103 -6.34 27.15 -10.14
CA THR A 103 -7.75 26.91 -9.83
C THR A 103 -8.19 25.54 -10.31
N ALA A 104 -7.78 25.12 -11.51
CA ALA A 104 -8.06 23.81 -12.06
C ALA A 104 -7.43 22.71 -11.18
N ILE A 105 -6.10 22.77 -10.94
CA ILE A 105 -5.40 21.73 -10.18
C ILE A 105 -5.90 21.61 -8.74
N HIS A 106 -6.13 22.74 -8.06
CA HIS A 106 -6.64 22.75 -6.70
C HIS A 106 -8.06 22.15 -6.65
N SER A 107 -8.91 22.46 -7.63
CA SER A 107 -10.27 21.90 -7.68
C SER A 107 -10.26 20.39 -7.94
N TYR A 108 -9.45 19.91 -8.89
CA TYR A 108 -9.30 18.48 -9.15
C TYR A 108 -8.78 17.72 -7.93
N GLN A 109 -7.76 18.23 -7.25
CA GLN A 109 -7.24 17.65 -6.01
C GLN A 109 -8.29 17.62 -4.90
N LYS A 110 -9.01 18.73 -4.70
CA LYS A 110 -10.05 18.79 -3.66
C LYS A 110 -11.14 17.75 -3.89
N ILE A 111 -11.63 17.61 -5.13
CA ILE A 111 -12.62 16.59 -5.50
C ILE A 111 -12.10 15.18 -5.21
N ALA A 112 -10.87 14.88 -5.65
CA ALA A 112 -10.28 13.56 -5.45
C ALA A 112 -10.16 13.20 -3.96
N TYR A 113 -9.67 14.12 -3.13
CA TYR A 113 -9.53 13.84 -1.69
C TYR A 113 -10.87 13.76 -0.96
N THR A 114 -11.86 14.59 -1.30
CA THR A 114 -13.20 14.49 -0.68
C THR A 114 -13.92 13.20 -1.08
N THR A 115 -13.80 12.80 -2.36
CA THR A 115 -14.34 11.52 -2.83
C THR A 115 -13.61 10.35 -2.19
N SER A 116 -12.28 10.41 -2.08
CA SER A 116 -11.49 9.39 -1.41
C SER A 116 -11.86 9.22 0.05
N TRP A 117 -11.98 10.32 0.78
CA TRP A 117 -12.45 10.32 2.18
C TRP A 117 -13.80 9.62 2.32
N THR A 118 -14.77 9.96 1.47
CA THR A 118 -16.11 9.36 1.48
C THR A 118 -16.08 7.86 1.18
N ILE A 119 -15.28 7.44 0.19
CA ILE A 119 -15.16 6.02 -0.16
C ILE A 119 -14.46 5.25 0.96
N ARG A 120 -13.39 5.80 1.53
CA ARG A 120 -12.64 5.17 2.63
C ARG A 120 -13.50 4.99 3.88
N ASP A 121 -14.31 5.99 4.21
CA ASP A 121 -15.26 5.92 5.32
C ASP A 121 -16.29 4.81 5.12
N ARG A 122 -16.90 4.72 3.92
CA ARG A 122 -17.83 3.62 3.57
C ARG A 122 -17.17 2.25 3.57
N ILE A 123 -15.93 2.14 3.08
CA ILE A 123 -15.17 0.88 3.13
C ILE A 123 -14.96 0.47 4.58
N TYR A 124 -14.54 1.41 5.44
CA TYR A 124 -14.31 1.15 6.85
C TYR A 124 -15.59 0.72 7.56
N GLU A 125 -16.68 1.47 7.38
CA GLU A 125 -17.99 1.15 7.93
C GLU A 125 -18.49 -0.22 7.45
N LYS A 126 -18.34 -0.51 6.15
CA LYS A 126 -18.72 -1.81 5.57
C LYS A 126 -17.94 -2.96 6.21
N ILE A 127 -16.62 -2.83 6.35
CA ILE A 127 -15.75 -3.84 6.96
C ILE A 127 -16.18 -4.10 8.42
N GLN A 128 -16.41 -3.03 9.19
CA GLN A 128 -16.81 -3.14 10.60
C GLN A 128 -18.21 -3.74 10.80
N ARG A 129 -19.15 -3.48 9.88
CA ARG A 129 -20.52 -4.04 9.92
C ARG A 129 -20.66 -5.40 9.24
N SER A 130 -19.61 -5.93 8.62
CA SER A 130 -19.68 -7.22 7.92
C SER A 130 -19.57 -8.40 8.89
N ALA A 131 -20.26 -9.50 8.58
CA ALA A 131 -20.23 -10.73 9.36
C ALA A 131 -18.82 -11.32 9.48
N LEU A 132 -18.55 -12.12 10.51
CA LEU A 132 -17.26 -12.83 10.64
C LEU A 132 -17.01 -13.77 9.44
N SER A 133 -18.05 -14.33 8.82
CA SER A 133 -17.95 -15.13 7.60
C SER A 133 -17.38 -14.35 6.41
N PHE A 134 -17.59 -13.03 6.34
CA PHE A 134 -16.96 -12.18 5.35
C PHE A 134 -15.46 -12.09 5.60
N HIS A 135 -15.04 -11.92 6.86
CA HIS A 135 -13.63 -11.81 7.25
C HIS A 135 -12.85 -13.13 7.16
N THR A 136 -13.51 -14.28 7.32
CA THR A 136 -12.87 -15.58 7.11
C THR A 136 -12.69 -15.94 5.63
N GLN A 137 -13.47 -15.32 4.73
CA GLN A 137 -13.35 -15.51 3.28
C GLN A 137 -12.50 -14.43 2.62
N ALA A 138 -12.57 -13.19 3.10
CA ALA A 138 -11.80 -12.06 2.60
C ALA A 138 -10.40 -12.07 3.21
N LYS A 139 -9.35 -11.98 2.38
CA LYS A 139 -7.99 -11.82 2.90
C LYS A 139 -7.81 -10.38 3.40
N SER A 140 -7.33 -10.21 4.62
CA SER A 140 -7.04 -8.88 5.21
C SER A 140 -6.16 -8.01 4.29
N GLY A 141 -5.22 -8.63 3.57
CA GLY A 141 -4.40 -7.94 2.57
C GLY A 141 -5.19 -7.40 1.38
N ASP A 142 -6.23 -8.10 0.93
CA ASP A 142 -7.09 -7.66 -0.17
C ASP A 142 -7.95 -6.47 0.29
N LEU A 143 -8.49 -6.50 1.51
CA LEU A 143 -9.26 -5.39 2.10
C LEU A 143 -8.39 -4.13 2.25
N PHE A 144 -7.16 -4.29 2.74
CA PHE A 144 -6.21 -3.18 2.86
C PHE A 144 -5.81 -2.62 1.49
N SER A 145 -5.55 -3.49 0.51
CA SER A 145 -5.26 -3.09 -0.88
C SER A 145 -6.42 -2.30 -1.49
N ASN A 146 -7.67 -2.72 -1.25
CA ASN A 146 -8.86 -2.01 -1.73
C ASN A 146 -8.97 -0.60 -1.10
N ALA A 147 -8.66 -0.46 0.19
CA ALA A 147 -8.72 0.81 0.92
C ALA A 147 -7.55 1.77 0.62
N THR A 148 -6.48 1.27 0.00
CA THR A 148 -5.25 2.03 -0.27
C THR A 148 -4.95 2.09 -1.77
N ILE A 149 -4.47 1.00 -2.36
CA ILE A 149 -4.00 0.93 -3.76
C ILE A 149 -5.14 1.25 -4.74
N ASP A 150 -6.28 0.60 -4.59
CA ASP A 150 -7.40 0.79 -5.53
C ASP A 150 -8.03 2.17 -5.41
N LEU A 151 -8.05 2.71 -4.18
CA LEU A 151 -8.52 4.06 -3.91
C LEU A 151 -7.59 5.11 -4.53
N SER A 152 -6.27 4.92 -4.41
CA SER A 152 -5.27 5.79 -5.05
C SER A 152 -5.40 5.79 -6.58
N ALA A 153 -5.74 4.66 -7.21
CA ALA A 153 -6.00 4.63 -8.65
C ALA A 153 -7.21 5.52 -9.05
N ILE A 154 -8.27 5.54 -8.22
CA ILE A 154 -9.42 6.43 -8.43
C ILE A 154 -9.02 7.90 -8.22
N GLU A 155 -8.25 8.20 -7.17
CA GLU A 155 -7.73 9.55 -6.91
C GLU A 155 -6.90 10.07 -8.10
N GLU A 156 -5.95 9.27 -8.60
CA GLU A 156 -5.12 9.64 -9.75
C GLU A 156 -5.96 9.89 -11.01
N PHE A 157 -7.02 9.11 -11.24
CA PHE A 157 -7.93 9.35 -12.35
C PHE A 157 -8.75 10.64 -12.19
N LEU A 158 -9.24 10.94 -10.98
CA LEU A 158 -9.97 12.19 -10.71
C LEU A 158 -9.06 13.43 -10.85
N VAL A 159 -7.78 13.31 -10.48
CA VAL A 159 -6.82 14.43 -10.56
C VAL A 159 -6.24 14.61 -11.97
N ALA A 160 -5.71 13.53 -12.54
CA ALA A 160 -4.97 13.55 -13.79
C ALA A 160 -5.78 13.00 -14.96
N GLY A 161 -6.51 11.89 -14.77
CA GLY A 161 -7.25 11.22 -15.86
C GLY A 161 -8.24 12.13 -16.59
N ILE A 162 -9.11 12.83 -15.87
CA ILE A 162 -10.07 13.79 -16.46
C ILE A 162 -9.34 14.96 -17.14
N ARG A 163 -8.39 15.57 -16.42
CA ARG A 163 -7.61 16.72 -16.89
C ARG A 163 -6.82 16.41 -18.16
N ASP A 164 -6.11 15.30 -18.18
CA ASP A 164 -5.21 14.91 -19.25
C ASP A 164 -6.00 14.43 -20.46
N THR A 165 -7.11 13.72 -20.27
CA THR A 165 -8.03 13.36 -21.36
C THR A 165 -8.66 14.60 -21.98
N MET A 166 -9.11 15.56 -21.16
CA MET A 166 -9.68 16.81 -21.67
C MET A 166 -8.64 17.64 -22.41
N THR A 167 -7.43 17.76 -21.86
CA THR A 167 -6.30 18.40 -22.54
C THR A 167 -6.01 17.68 -23.85
N MET A 168 -5.96 16.36 -23.86
CA MET A 168 -5.67 15.58 -25.05
C MET A 168 -6.71 15.75 -26.15
N VAL A 169 -8.00 15.65 -25.84
CA VAL A 169 -9.07 15.73 -26.85
C VAL A 169 -9.30 17.18 -27.28
N VAL A 170 -9.49 18.10 -26.33
CA VAL A 170 -9.88 19.48 -26.63
C VAL A 170 -8.71 20.26 -27.22
N MET A 171 -7.51 20.18 -26.62
CA MET A 171 -6.34 20.88 -27.15
C MET A 171 -5.96 20.34 -28.52
N SER A 172 -5.91 19.01 -28.71
CA SER A 172 -5.51 18.46 -30.01
C SER A 172 -6.53 18.76 -31.10
N GLY A 173 -7.83 18.70 -30.78
CA GLY A 173 -8.90 19.06 -31.71
C GLY A 173 -8.84 20.54 -32.12
N LEU A 174 -8.70 21.45 -31.14
CA LEU A 174 -8.60 22.89 -31.43
C LEU A 174 -7.32 23.24 -32.19
N VAL A 175 -6.17 22.66 -31.81
CA VAL A 175 -4.92 22.89 -32.54
C VAL A 175 -5.04 22.38 -33.98
N LEU A 176 -5.64 21.21 -34.21
CA LEU A 176 -5.83 20.68 -35.57
C LEU A 176 -6.70 21.63 -36.42
N VAL A 177 -7.79 22.17 -35.85
CA VAL A 177 -8.63 23.16 -36.53
C VAL A 177 -7.83 24.43 -36.86
N ILE A 178 -7.02 24.94 -35.92
CA ILE A 178 -6.17 26.11 -36.13
C ILE A 178 -5.11 25.85 -37.22
N LEU A 179 -4.46 24.69 -37.22
CA LEU A 179 -3.47 24.34 -38.24
C LEU A 179 -4.11 24.28 -39.64
N LEU A 180 -5.31 23.69 -39.76
CA LEU A 180 -6.08 23.66 -41.00
C LEU A 180 -6.46 25.08 -41.48
N GLN A 181 -6.70 26.02 -40.56
CA GLN A 181 -6.97 27.43 -40.91
C GLN A 181 -5.72 28.20 -41.35
N ILE A 182 -4.54 27.87 -40.80
CA ILE A 182 -3.27 28.50 -41.20
C ILE A 182 -2.87 28.01 -42.60
N ASP A 183 -2.75 26.69 -42.78
CA ASP A 183 -2.40 26.11 -44.07
C ASP A 183 -2.89 24.63 -44.14
N PRO A 184 -3.95 24.33 -44.91
CA PRO A 184 -4.47 22.98 -45.06
C PRO A 184 -3.46 21.99 -45.66
N GLY A 185 -2.66 22.43 -46.63
CA GLY A 185 -1.73 21.56 -47.35
C GLY A 185 -0.54 21.14 -46.50
N LEU A 186 -0.01 22.06 -45.69
CA LEU A 186 1.06 21.77 -44.73
C LEU A 186 0.54 20.88 -43.60
N THR A 187 -0.69 21.13 -43.15
CA THR A 187 -1.34 20.30 -42.13
C THR A 187 -1.51 18.87 -42.60
N LEU A 188 -2.02 18.65 -43.82
CA LEU A 188 -2.22 17.31 -44.37
C LEU A 188 -0.89 16.55 -44.55
N ALA A 189 0.21 17.25 -44.83
CA ALA A 189 1.54 16.65 -44.93
C ALA A 189 2.08 16.16 -43.57
N VAL A 190 1.66 16.78 -42.46
CA VAL A 190 2.21 16.52 -41.12
C VAL A 190 1.35 15.59 -40.29
N VAL A 191 0.04 15.53 -40.53
CA VAL A 191 -0.88 14.60 -39.86
C VAL A 191 -0.37 13.15 -39.86
N PRO A 192 0.17 12.59 -40.96
CA PRO A 192 0.74 11.24 -40.96
C PRO A 192 1.85 11.03 -39.93
N VAL A 193 2.70 12.04 -39.70
CA VAL A 193 3.76 11.98 -38.68
C VAL A 193 3.16 11.75 -37.30
N TYR A 194 2.07 12.45 -36.97
CA TYR A 194 1.40 12.31 -35.68
C TYR A 194 0.61 11.00 -35.55
N ILE A 195 0.04 10.51 -36.65
CA ILE A 195 -0.57 9.17 -36.70
C ILE A 195 0.51 8.11 -36.42
N VAL A 196 1.72 8.24 -36.97
CA VAL A 196 2.84 7.34 -36.69
C VAL A 196 3.26 7.44 -35.22
N VAL A 197 3.37 8.64 -34.64
CA VAL A 197 3.69 8.80 -33.21
C VAL A 197 2.62 8.16 -32.32
N ALA A 198 1.34 8.39 -32.61
CA ALA A 198 0.23 7.76 -31.90
C ALA A 198 0.26 6.22 -32.04
N GLY A 199 0.51 5.72 -33.24
CA GLY A 199 0.67 4.30 -33.53
C GLY A 199 1.83 3.67 -32.75
N LEU A 200 2.99 4.34 -32.66
CA LEU A 200 4.11 3.92 -31.82
C LEU A 200 3.74 3.90 -30.33
N ALA A 201 2.93 4.87 -29.87
CA ALA A 201 2.49 4.92 -28.47
C ALA A 201 1.54 3.78 -28.12
N LEU A 202 0.61 3.46 -29.02
CA LEU A 202 -0.29 2.31 -28.88
C LEU A 202 0.47 0.98 -28.99
N ALA A 203 1.42 0.87 -29.92
CA ALA A 203 2.28 -0.30 -30.07
C ALA A 203 3.20 -0.53 -28.88
N TYR A 204 3.57 0.52 -28.15
CA TYR A 204 4.32 0.44 -26.89
C TYR A 204 3.45 -0.06 -25.72
N ALA A 205 2.19 0.38 -25.63
CA ALA A 205 1.33 0.14 -24.46
C ALA A 205 1.15 -1.36 -24.13
N ARG A 206 0.87 -2.20 -25.13
CA ARG A 206 0.66 -3.66 -24.94
C ARG A 206 1.91 -4.40 -24.41
N PRO A 207 3.07 -4.40 -25.11
CA PRO A 207 4.26 -5.10 -24.64
C PRO A 207 4.82 -4.48 -23.35
N ALA A 208 4.66 -3.17 -23.13
CA ALA A 208 5.01 -2.55 -21.87
C ALA A 208 4.20 -3.16 -20.73
N ARG A 209 2.85 -3.22 -20.84
CA ARG A 209 1.98 -3.79 -19.81
C ARG A 209 2.37 -5.23 -19.44
N GLU A 210 2.65 -6.07 -20.43
CA GLU A 210 3.06 -7.46 -20.18
C GLU A 210 4.42 -7.55 -19.47
N ARG A 211 5.41 -6.76 -19.91
CA ARG A 211 6.74 -6.75 -19.29
C ARG A 211 6.73 -6.13 -17.89
N TYR A 212 5.94 -5.08 -17.65
CA TYR A 212 5.72 -4.52 -16.31
C TYR A 212 5.03 -5.53 -15.39
N ARG A 213 4.04 -6.29 -15.89
CA ARG A 213 3.45 -7.41 -15.14
C ARG A 213 4.50 -8.43 -14.75
N ARG A 214 5.44 -8.77 -15.64
CA ARG A 214 6.53 -9.68 -15.33
C ARG A 214 7.48 -9.11 -14.25
N ILE A 215 7.83 -7.83 -14.31
CA ILE A 215 8.60 -7.18 -13.24
C ILE A 215 7.86 -7.31 -11.90
N GLN A 216 6.55 -7.04 -11.86
CA GLN A 216 5.76 -7.16 -10.63
C GLN A 216 5.75 -8.59 -10.09
N MET A 217 5.65 -9.60 -10.97
CA MET A 217 5.69 -11.01 -10.58
C MET A 217 7.06 -11.42 -10.02
N GLU A 218 8.17 -11.09 -10.70
CA GLU A 218 9.51 -11.43 -10.20
C GLU A 218 9.87 -10.63 -8.94
N TYR A 219 9.38 -9.39 -8.81
CA TYR A 219 9.52 -8.59 -7.60
C TYR A 219 8.77 -9.24 -6.43
N GLY A 220 7.53 -9.70 -6.66
CA GLY A 220 6.75 -10.46 -5.69
C GLY A 220 7.47 -11.73 -5.25
N ARG A 221 7.98 -12.54 -6.19
CA ARG A 221 8.76 -13.76 -5.88
C ARG A 221 10.04 -13.47 -5.09
N THR A 222 10.76 -12.41 -5.44
CA THR A 222 11.98 -12.00 -4.71
C THR A 222 11.64 -11.58 -3.28
N THR A 223 10.53 -10.84 -3.10
CA THR A 223 10.03 -10.39 -1.80
C THR A 223 9.54 -11.59 -0.96
N SER A 224 8.78 -12.51 -1.53
CA SER A 224 8.34 -13.73 -0.85
C SER A 224 9.52 -14.62 -0.43
N ALA A 225 10.54 -14.74 -1.29
CA ALA A 225 11.75 -15.49 -0.97
C ALA A 225 12.51 -14.88 0.22
N LEU A 226 12.62 -13.54 0.25
CA LEU A 226 13.19 -12.83 1.38
C LEU A 226 12.38 -13.09 2.66
N GLN A 227 11.05 -13.00 2.60
CA GLN A 227 10.18 -13.22 3.75
C GLN A 227 10.25 -14.66 4.28
N GLU A 228 10.21 -15.65 3.39
CA GLU A 228 10.38 -17.08 3.72
C GLU A 228 11.70 -17.31 4.45
N ASN A 229 12.78 -16.73 3.93
CA ASN A 229 14.11 -16.87 4.52
C ASN A 229 14.23 -16.18 5.89
N LEU A 230 13.72 -14.95 6.02
CA LEU A 230 13.76 -14.21 7.29
C LEU A 230 12.91 -14.89 8.38
N ASN A 231 11.73 -15.42 8.03
CA ASN A 231 10.89 -16.21 8.94
C ASN A 231 11.57 -17.54 9.32
N GLY A 232 12.26 -18.15 8.35
CA GLY A 232 12.97 -19.42 8.51
C GLY A 232 14.41 -19.29 8.99
N VAL A 233 14.88 -18.12 9.44
CA VAL A 233 16.32 -17.88 9.68
C VAL A 233 16.92 -18.85 10.70
N ARG A 234 16.15 -19.23 11.73
CA ARG A 234 16.54 -20.24 12.73
C ARG A 234 16.76 -21.61 12.08
N VAL A 235 15.90 -22.00 11.14
CA VAL A 235 16.02 -23.26 10.38
C VAL A 235 17.21 -23.20 9.44
N VAL A 236 17.37 -22.11 8.68
CA VAL A 236 18.49 -21.93 7.76
C VAL A 236 19.83 -22.06 8.50
N ARG A 237 19.95 -21.46 9.69
CA ARG A 237 21.15 -21.57 10.54
C ARG A 237 21.33 -22.95 11.17
N ALA A 238 20.26 -23.56 11.68
CA ALA A 238 20.32 -24.90 12.28
C ALA A 238 20.86 -25.95 11.29
N PHE A 239 20.56 -25.78 10.00
CA PHE A 239 21.04 -26.68 8.93
C PHE A 239 22.24 -26.14 8.14
N ALA A 240 22.87 -25.03 8.57
CA ALA A 240 24.01 -24.40 7.91
C ALA A 240 23.80 -24.17 6.38
N ARG A 241 22.60 -23.72 5.99
CA ARG A 241 22.18 -23.52 4.58
C ARG A 241 22.30 -22.07 4.10
N GLU A 242 23.01 -21.19 4.81
CA GLU A 242 23.11 -19.76 4.48
C GLU A 242 23.65 -19.53 3.06
N ASN A 243 24.70 -20.25 2.65
CA ASN A 243 25.30 -20.10 1.31
C ASN A 243 24.37 -20.56 0.17
N TYR A 244 23.59 -21.61 0.42
CA TYR A 244 22.57 -22.09 -0.51
C TYR A 244 21.50 -21.01 -0.71
N GLU A 245 21.01 -20.43 0.39
CA GLU A 245 20.01 -19.38 0.37
C GLU A 245 20.54 -18.06 -0.25
N ARG A 246 21.81 -17.69 -0.01
CA ARG A 246 22.47 -16.57 -0.71
C ARG A 246 22.46 -16.75 -2.23
N SER A 247 22.81 -17.95 -2.70
CA SER A 247 22.85 -18.27 -4.12
C SER A 247 21.45 -18.24 -4.74
N ARG A 248 20.47 -18.88 -4.07
CA ARG A 248 19.06 -18.89 -4.47
C ARG A 248 18.46 -17.47 -4.52
N PHE A 249 18.77 -16.62 -3.55
CA PHE A 249 18.32 -15.23 -3.54
C PHE A 249 18.96 -14.42 -4.67
N ARG A 250 20.26 -14.62 -4.91
CA ARG A 250 20.99 -13.96 -6.01
C ARG A 250 20.38 -14.28 -7.38
N GLU A 251 20.03 -15.55 -7.64
CA GLU A 251 19.35 -15.96 -8.87
C GLU A 251 18.01 -15.22 -9.08
N ARG A 252 17.21 -15.06 -8.01
CA ARG A 252 15.95 -14.31 -8.08
C ARG A 252 16.17 -12.82 -8.33
N VAL A 253 17.17 -12.22 -7.71
CA VAL A 253 17.55 -10.83 -7.99
C VAL A 253 18.03 -10.68 -9.44
N ASP A 254 18.75 -11.66 -10.00
CA ASP A 254 19.18 -11.66 -11.40
C ASP A 254 18.01 -11.84 -12.39
N GLU A 255 17.00 -12.63 -12.05
CA GLU A 255 15.75 -12.71 -12.82
C GLU A 255 15.01 -11.38 -12.85
N LEU A 256 14.90 -10.74 -11.69
CA LEU A 256 14.31 -9.41 -11.55
C LEU A 256 15.10 -8.35 -12.32
N PHE A 257 16.43 -8.40 -12.27
CA PHE A 257 17.31 -7.53 -13.05
C PHE A 257 17.08 -7.71 -14.56
N ARG A 258 17.06 -8.96 -15.05
CA ARG A 258 16.80 -9.26 -16.48
C ARG A 258 15.42 -8.78 -16.92
N ALA A 259 14.38 -8.93 -16.08
CA ALA A 259 13.04 -8.42 -16.37
C ALA A 259 13.03 -6.89 -16.49
N ASN A 260 13.68 -6.18 -15.56
CA ASN A 260 13.83 -4.73 -15.59
C ASN A 260 14.61 -4.25 -16.82
N MET A 261 15.69 -4.94 -17.20
CA MET A 261 16.49 -4.59 -18.37
C MET A 261 15.71 -4.69 -19.69
N ARG A 262 14.77 -5.65 -19.81
CA ARG A 262 13.89 -5.77 -20.99
C ARG A 262 12.91 -4.60 -21.12
N VAL A 263 12.41 -4.07 -20.00
CA VAL A 263 11.56 -2.86 -20.01
C VAL A 263 12.41 -1.62 -20.27
N SER A 264 13.57 -1.54 -19.62
CA SER A 264 14.53 -0.45 -19.81
C SER A 264 14.92 -0.28 -21.27
N PHE A 265 15.23 -1.38 -21.98
CA PHE A 265 15.53 -1.35 -23.41
C PHE A 265 14.32 -0.90 -24.25
N LEU A 266 13.11 -1.33 -23.89
CA LEU A 266 11.89 -0.89 -24.57
C LEU A 266 11.72 0.63 -24.44
N ASN A 267 11.86 1.17 -23.22
CA ASN A 267 11.72 2.60 -22.94
C ASN A 267 12.83 3.42 -23.62
N ALA A 268 14.08 2.97 -23.50
CA ALA A 268 15.25 3.64 -24.05
C ALA A 268 15.19 3.75 -25.57
N ARG A 269 14.50 2.83 -26.27
CA ARG A 269 14.29 2.92 -27.71
C ARG A 269 13.05 3.74 -28.08
N THR A 270 11.91 3.44 -27.47
CA THR A 270 10.61 3.96 -27.92
C THR A 270 10.48 5.48 -27.79
N PHE A 271 10.80 6.06 -26.63
CA PHE A 271 10.60 7.51 -26.41
C PHE A 271 11.54 8.37 -27.26
N PRO A 272 12.85 8.05 -27.39
CA PRO A 272 13.69 8.73 -28.35
C PRO A 272 13.21 8.56 -29.80
N THR A 273 12.74 7.37 -30.21
CA THR A 273 12.22 7.17 -31.57
C THR A 273 10.99 8.05 -31.84
N MET A 274 10.07 8.20 -30.88
CA MET A 274 8.96 9.16 -31.02
C MET A 274 9.47 10.60 -31.19
N THR A 275 10.54 10.96 -30.48
CA THR A 275 11.19 12.28 -30.61
C THR A 275 11.85 12.47 -31.96
N LEU A 276 12.49 11.44 -32.50
CA LEU A 276 13.01 11.45 -33.86
C LEU A 276 11.89 11.71 -34.86
N VAL A 277 10.81 10.93 -34.83
CA VAL A 277 9.68 11.09 -35.75
C VAL A 277 9.07 12.50 -35.66
N THR A 278 8.89 13.04 -34.45
CA THR A 278 8.47 14.44 -34.25
C THR A 278 9.46 15.43 -34.88
N ASN A 279 10.77 15.27 -34.65
CA ASN A 279 11.79 16.18 -35.19
C ASN A 279 11.90 16.09 -36.71
N LEU A 280 11.68 14.91 -37.31
CA LEU A 280 11.57 14.75 -38.76
C LEU A 280 10.35 15.51 -39.30
N GLY A 281 9.21 15.46 -38.60
CA GLY A 281 8.04 16.28 -38.92
C GLY A 281 8.35 17.78 -38.84
N LEU A 282 9.07 18.23 -37.81
CA LEU A 282 9.51 19.62 -37.68
C LEU A 282 10.46 20.06 -38.81
N ALA A 283 11.41 19.20 -39.20
CA ALA A 283 12.28 19.45 -40.34
C ALA A 283 11.51 19.52 -41.67
N GLY A 284 10.52 18.63 -41.85
CA GLY A 284 9.61 18.65 -43.00
C GLY A 284 8.76 19.93 -43.06
N VAL A 285 8.26 20.40 -41.92
CA VAL A 285 7.54 21.69 -41.82
C VAL A 285 8.45 22.87 -42.10
N LEU A 286 9.68 22.85 -41.59
CA LEU A 286 10.65 23.91 -41.88
C LEU A 286 10.96 23.98 -43.38
N TRP A 287 11.06 22.83 -44.05
CA TRP A 287 11.30 22.75 -45.49
C TRP A 287 10.08 23.15 -46.33
N LEU A 288 8.96 22.45 -46.20
CA LEU A 288 7.73 22.72 -46.97
C LEU A 288 7.11 24.08 -46.63
N GLY A 289 7.06 24.41 -45.34
CA GLY A 289 6.56 25.69 -44.86
C GLY A 289 7.52 26.83 -45.20
N GLY A 290 8.84 26.60 -45.16
CA GLY A 290 9.83 27.57 -45.63
C GLY A 290 9.67 27.88 -47.12
N GLN A 291 9.45 26.88 -47.97
CA GLN A 291 9.13 27.08 -49.39
C GLN A 291 7.86 27.93 -49.58
N ARG A 292 6.79 27.64 -48.82
CA ARG A 292 5.56 28.44 -48.86
C ARG A 292 5.77 29.91 -48.46
N VAL A 293 6.71 30.17 -47.54
CA VAL A 293 7.09 31.55 -47.17
C VAL A 293 7.89 32.22 -48.29
N ILE A 294 8.82 31.50 -48.92
CA ILE A 294 9.62 31.98 -50.06
C ILE A 294 8.69 32.34 -51.24
N ASP A 295 7.71 31.49 -51.52
CA ASP A 295 6.71 31.66 -52.58
C ASP A 295 5.67 32.75 -52.25
N GLY A 296 5.67 33.28 -51.02
CA GLY A 296 4.77 34.34 -50.57
C GLY A 296 3.35 33.87 -50.21
N HIS A 297 3.11 32.56 -50.13
CA HIS A 297 1.83 31.99 -49.72
C HIS A 297 1.60 32.03 -48.20
N MET A 298 2.66 32.22 -47.41
CA MET A 298 2.61 32.19 -45.94
C MET A 298 3.58 33.24 -45.36
N THR A 299 3.26 33.83 -44.19
CA THR A 299 4.18 34.76 -43.50
C THR A 299 5.17 34.00 -42.61
N LEU A 300 6.33 34.60 -42.33
CA LEU A 300 7.30 34.01 -41.41
C LEU A 300 6.70 33.78 -40.01
N GLY A 301 5.93 34.73 -39.49
CA GLY A 301 5.25 34.58 -38.20
C GLY A 301 4.25 33.41 -38.20
N SER A 302 3.54 33.20 -39.30
CA SER A 302 2.63 32.06 -39.42
C SER A 302 3.36 30.70 -39.50
N LEU A 303 4.53 30.62 -40.11
CA LEU A 303 5.40 29.43 -40.04
C LEU A 303 5.82 29.12 -38.60
N VAL A 304 6.30 30.12 -37.86
CA VAL A 304 6.74 29.96 -36.47
C VAL A 304 5.57 29.59 -35.55
N ALA A 305 4.39 30.19 -35.75
CA ALA A 305 3.18 29.78 -35.04
C ALA A 305 2.78 28.34 -35.38
N PHE A 306 2.86 27.93 -36.65
CA PHE A 306 2.59 26.55 -37.07
C PHE A 306 3.52 25.55 -36.36
N ILE A 307 4.83 25.82 -36.35
CA ILE A 307 5.83 25.01 -35.62
C ILE A 307 5.53 24.95 -34.12
N SER A 308 5.09 26.05 -33.52
CA SER A 308 4.76 26.15 -32.10
C SER A 308 3.50 25.33 -31.76
N TYR A 309 2.44 25.47 -32.54
CA TYR A 309 1.22 24.65 -32.42
C TYR A 309 1.51 23.17 -32.62
N LEU A 310 2.39 22.84 -33.56
CA LEU A 310 2.81 21.46 -33.80
C LEU A 310 3.53 20.88 -32.58
N THR A 311 4.45 21.63 -32.00
CA THR A 311 5.17 21.26 -30.77
C THR A 311 4.20 21.06 -29.59
N MET A 312 3.13 21.84 -29.51
CA MET A 312 2.08 21.68 -28.50
C MET A 312 1.33 20.34 -28.60
N LEU A 313 1.22 19.73 -29.79
CA LEU A 313 0.59 18.41 -29.98
C LEU A 313 1.45 17.23 -29.50
N VAL A 314 2.74 17.43 -29.26
CA VAL A 314 3.68 16.33 -28.99
C VAL A 314 3.37 15.62 -27.67
N ASN A 315 3.16 16.37 -26.59
CA ASN A 315 2.91 15.80 -25.26
C ASN A 315 1.56 15.07 -25.16
N PRO A 316 0.43 15.65 -25.61
CA PRO A 316 -0.85 14.96 -25.59
C PRO A 316 -0.84 13.63 -26.35
N VAL A 317 -0.21 13.59 -27.53
CA VAL A 317 -0.16 12.38 -28.35
C VAL A 317 0.75 11.31 -27.71
N ARG A 318 1.87 11.70 -27.08
CA ARG A 318 2.72 10.75 -26.33
C ARG A 318 2.02 10.21 -25.07
N GLY A 319 1.18 11.03 -24.44
CA GLY A 319 0.44 10.69 -23.23
C GLY A 319 -0.73 9.72 -23.41
N LEU A 320 -1.14 9.43 -24.66
CA LEU A 320 -2.26 8.54 -24.99
C LEU A 320 -2.21 7.20 -24.24
N GLY A 321 -1.08 6.50 -24.32
CA GLY A 321 -0.92 5.18 -23.69
C GLY A 321 -0.97 5.24 -22.15
N MET A 322 -0.40 6.28 -21.54
CA MET A 322 -0.43 6.48 -20.09
C MET A 322 -1.85 6.82 -19.60
N THR A 323 -2.56 7.66 -20.34
CA THR A 323 -3.94 8.05 -20.02
C THR A 323 -4.88 6.84 -20.07
N ILE A 324 -4.73 5.97 -21.07
CA ILE A 324 -5.50 4.71 -21.15
C ILE A 324 -5.21 3.82 -19.93
N ASN A 325 -3.94 3.71 -19.51
CA ASN A 325 -3.57 2.93 -18.32
C ASN A 325 -4.18 3.51 -17.03
N LEU A 326 -4.19 4.85 -16.87
CA LEU A 326 -4.83 5.51 -15.74
C LEU A 326 -6.33 5.21 -15.67
N ILE A 327 -7.03 5.35 -16.81
CA ILE A 327 -8.47 5.05 -16.91
C ILE A 327 -8.72 3.58 -16.57
N THR A 328 -7.95 2.66 -17.17
CA THR A 328 -8.12 1.22 -16.96
C THR A 328 -7.85 0.81 -15.50
N GLY A 329 -6.84 1.42 -14.88
CA GLY A 329 -6.51 1.20 -13.46
C GLY A 329 -7.62 1.66 -12.53
N ALA A 330 -8.19 2.85 -12.77
CA ALA A 330 -9.30 3.39 -11.99
C ALA A 330 -10.58 2.56 -12.14
N ILE A 331 -10.89 2.08 -13.35
CA ILE A 331 -12.03 1.18 -13.58
C ILE A 331 -11.84 -0.12 -12.79
N ALA A 332 -10.67 -0.76 -12.89
CA ALA A 332 -10.39 -2.00 -12.18
C ALA A 332 -10.40 -1.85 -10.65
N GLY A 333 -9.89 -0.72 -10.13
CA GLY A 333 -9.94 -0.40 -8.70
C GLY A 333 -11.37 -0.14 -8.23
N ALA A 334 -12.16 0.61 -9.01
CA ALA A 334 -13.57 0.86 -8.70
C ALA A 334 -14.41 -0.41 -8.75
N GLU A 335 -14.19 -1.33 -9.69
CA GLU A 335 -14.87 -2.64 -9.72
C GLU A 335 -14.62 -3.44 -8.44
N ARG A 336 -13.37 -3.46 -7.93
CA ARG A 336 -13.02 -4.15 -6.67
C ARG A 336 -13.65 -3.49 -5.45
N ILE A 337 -13.53 -2.16 -5.33
CA ILE A 337 -14.15 -1.40 -4.24
C ILE A 337 -15.68 -1.58 -4.27
N HIS A 338 -16.28 -1.56 -5.45
CA HIS A 338 -17.72 -1.68 -5.55
C HIS A 338 -18.22 -3.09 -5.25
N ARG A 339 -17.50 -4.12 -5.72
CA ARG A 339 -17.76 -5.51 -5.34
C ARG A 339 -17.68 -5.72 -3.82
N LEU A 340 -16.76 -5.03 -3.16
CA LEU A 340 -16.65 -5.00 -1.69
C LEU A 340 -17.86 -4.33 -1.03
N LEU A 341 -18.24 -3.14 -1.49
CA LEU A 341 -19.35 -2.36 -0.92
C LEU A 341 -20.72 -3.00 -1.17
N ASP A 342 -20.94 -3.56 -2.36
CA ASP A 342 -22.20 -4.18 -2.79
C ASP A 342 -22.37 -5.62 -2.28
N GLY A 343 -21.30 -6.25 -1.77
CA GLY A 343 -21.36 -7.58 -1.18
C GLY A 343 -22.42 -7.65 -0.07
N ARG A 344 -23.34 -8.63 -0.13
CA ARG A 344 -24.46 -8.72 0.83
C ARG A 344 -23.97 -9.02 2.26
N HIS A 345 -24.62 -8.38 3.24
CA HIS A 345 -24.43 -8.65 4.67
C HIS A 345 -25.00 -10.03 5.02
N VAL A 346 -24.19 -10.94 5.54
CA VAL A 346 -24.68 -12.27 5.99
C VAL A 346 -25.09 -12.24 7.46
N ILE A 347 -24.69 -11.22 8.22
CA ILE A 347 -25.19 -10.97 9.58
C ILE A 347 -25.46 -9.47 9.70
N GLN A 348 -26.62 -9.16 10.27
CA GLN A 348 -27.49 -8.02 9.96
C GLN A 348 -26.97 -6.65 10.41
N ASP A 349 -27.51 -5.59 9.78
CA ASP A 349 -27.38 -4.20 10.22
C ASP A 349 -27.78 -4.05 11.70
N VAL A 350 -27.14 -3.11 12.40
CA VAL A 350 -27.44 -2.80 13.81
C VAL A 350 -28.92 -2.45 13.99
N GLU A 351 -29.54 -1.80 13.00
CA GLU A 351 -30.98 -1.53 12.96
C GLU A 351 -31.86 -2.79 12.92
N GLU A 352 -31.50 -3.81 12.14
CA GLU A 352 -32.23 -5.08 12.12
C GLU A 352 -31.98 -5.90 13.41
N ALA A 353 -30.77 -5.83 13.96
CA ALA A 353 -30.46 -6.46 15.25
C ALA A 353 -31.24 -5.80 16.41
N ARG A 354 -31.53 -4.49 16.34
CA ARG A 354 -32.38 -3.77 17.32
C ARG A 354 -33.85 -4.20 17.30
N GLN A 355 -34.33 -4.75 16.18
CA GLN A 355 -35.69 -5.31 16.08
C GLN A 355 -35.79 -6.73 16.64
N LYS A 356 -34.65 -7.38 16.92
CA LYS A 356 -34.58 -8.72 17.51
C LYS A 356 -34.73 -8.69 19.02
N LEU A 357 -35.14 -9.84 19.57
CA LEU A 357 -35.46 -9.98 20.99
C LEU A 357 -34.22 -9.67 21.85
N ASP A 358 -34.34 -8.74 22.79
CA ASP A 358 -33.37 -8.58 23.86
C ASP A 358 -33.60 -9.72 24.88
N PRO A 359 -32.64 -10.64 25.07
CA PRO A 359 -32.81 -11.75 26.00
C PRO A 359 -32.89 -11.30 27.47
N GLY A 360 -32.67 -10.01 27.79
CA GLY A 360 -32.52 -9.58 29.17
C GLY A 360 -31.29 -10.25 29.80
N ARG A 361 -31.34 -10.58 31.09
CA ARG A 361 -30.25 -11.35 31.73
C ARG A 361 -30.44 -12.84 31.50
N ILE A 362 -29.52 -13.48 30.77
CA ILE A 362 -29.58 -14.93 30.50
C ILE A 362 -29.25 -15.74 31.76
N ALA A 363 -29.99 -16.83 31.98
CA ALA A 363 -29.72 -17.84 33.00
C ALA A 363 -28.57 -18.77 32.61
N GLY A 364 -28.26 -18.85 31.30
CA GLY A 364 -27.13 -19.63 30.79
C GLY A 364 -27.48 -21.09 30.50
N HIS A 365 -28.75 -21.39 30.19
CA HIS A 365 -29.16 -22.67 29.63
C HIS A 365 -28.89 -22.69 28.12
N VAL A 366 -28.20 -23.73 27.62
CA VAL A 366 -27.79 -23.83 26.21
C VAL A 366 -28.23 -25.17 25.64
N VAL A 367 -28.85 -25.18 24.47
CA VAL A 367 -29.23 -26.41 23.75
C VAL A 367 -28.75 -26.36 22.31
N PHE A 368 -27.98 -27.35 21.90
CA PHE A 368 -27.72 -27.68 20.50
C PHE A 368 -28.73 -28.75 20.08
N ASP A 369 -29.53 -28.44 19.06
CA ASP A 369 -30.61 -29.30 18.57
C ASP A 369 -30.36 -29.64 17.09
N HIS A 370 -29.86 -30.85 16.84
CA HIS A 370 -29.60 -31.44 15.53
C HIS A 370 -28.72 -30.55 14.62
N VAL A 371 -27.68 -29.95 15.19
CA VAL A 371 -26.88 -28.91 14.53
C VAL A 371 -25.92 -29.50 13.51
N SER A 372 -25.99 -29.02 12.27
CA SER A 372 -25.01 -29.30 11.21
C SER A 372 -24.40 -28.01 10.66
N PHE A 373 -23.08 -27.97 10.51
CA PHE A 373 -22.35 -26.76 10.13
C PHE A 373 -21.10 -27.04 9.29
N GLY A 374 -20.69 -26.07 8.48
CA GLY A 374 -19.47 -26.09 7.67
C GLY A 374 -19.07 -24.68 7.23
N TYR A 375 -17.80 -24.41 6.98
CA TYR A 375 -17.35 -23.08 6.54
C TYR A 375 -17.53 -22.85 5.02
N LYS A 376 -17.64 -23.94 4.24
CA LYS A 376 -17.85 -23.92 2.79
C LYS A 376 -18.99 -24.86 2.43
N ALA A 377 -19.73 -24.51 1.38
CA ALA A 377 -20.76 -25.38 0.84
C ALA A 377 -20.19 -26.77 0.50
N GLY A 378 -20.82 -27.83 0.99
CA GLY A 378 -20.41 -29.22 0.76
C GLY A 378 -19.36 -29.78 1.73
N GLN A 379 -18.72 -28.96 2.58
CA GLN A 379 -17.77 -29.41 3.60
C GLN A 379 -18.37 -29.29 5.00
N ARG A 380 -18.96 -30.38 5.51
CA ARG A 380 -19.52 -30.42 6.87
C ARG A 380 -18.43 -30.66 7.90
N VAL A 381 -18.35 -29.76 8.88
CA VAL A 381 -17.47 -29.85 10.05
C VAL A 381 -18.22 -30.42 11.25
N LEU A 382 -19.50 -30.05 11.41
CA LEU A 382 -20.41 -30.64 12.39
C LEU A 382 -21.56 -31.30 11.65
N THR A 383 -21.97 -32.49 12.10
CA THR A 383 -23.05 -33.27 11.51
C THR A 383 -23.97 -33.77 12.61
N ASP A 384 -25.18 -33.23 12.68
CA ASP A 384 -26.24 -33.69 13.59
C ASP A 384 -25.82 -33.74 15.07
N VAL A 385 -25.27 -32.64 15.56
CA VAL A 385 -24.77 -32.50 16.94
C VAL A 385 -25.89 -32.01 17.86
N SER A 386 -26.19 -32.78 18.91
CA SER A 386 -27.18 -32.41 19.94
C SER A 386 -26.63 -32.59 21.36
N PHE A 387 -26.72 -31.54 22.18
CA PHE A 387 -26.36 -31.57 23.60
C PHE A 387 -26.99 -30.39 24.36
N GLU A 388 -27.01 -30.49 25.68
CA GLU A 388 -27.58 -29.48 26.58
C GLU A 388 -26.56 -29.11 27.66
N ILE A 389 -26.51 -27.83 28.01
CA ILE A 389 -25.75 -27.29 29.15
C ILE A 389 -26.75 -26.61 30.09
N THR A 390 -26.82 -27.09 31.33
CA THR A 390 -27.68 -26.53 32.36
C THR A 390 -27.04 -25.31 33.04
N PRO A 391 -27.83 -24.36 33.59
CA PRO A 391 -27.30 -23.19 34.29
C PRO A 391 -26.29 -23.55 35.40
N GLY A 392 -25.12 -22.90 35.38
CA GLY A 392 -24.02 -23.14 36.35
C GLY A 392 -23.18 -24.39 36.08
N GLN A 393 -23.53 -25.20 35.07
CA GLN A 393 -22.79 -26.41 34.72
C GLN A 393 -21.50 -26.09 33.96
N THR A 394 -20.42 -26.82 34.26
CA THR A 394 -19.19 -26.83 33.46
C THR A 394 -19.20 -28.03 32.50
N VAL A 395 -19.22 -27.77 31.19
CA VAL A 395 -19.16 -28.81 30.16
C VAL A 395 -17.84 -28.74 29.40
N GLY A 396 -17.12 -29.86 29.32
CA GLY A 396 -15.90 -30.01 28.54
C GLY A 396 -16.18 -30.61 27.16
N LEU A 397 -15.70 -29.99 26.08
CA LEU A 397 -15.76 -30.52 24.71
C LEU A 397 -14.37 -30.93 24.25
N VAL A 398 -14.17 -32.23 24.04
CA VAL A 398 -12.87 -32.84 23.70
C VAL A 398 -12.93 -33.64 22.42
N GLY A 399 -11.77 -33.91 21.82
CA GLY A 399 -11.66 -34.66 20.56
C GLY A 399 -10.37 -34.29 19.82
N LEU A 400 -10.10 -34.98 18.71
CA LEU A 400 -8.91 -34.72 17.88
C LEU A 400 -8.92 -33.31 17.26
N THR A 401 -7.76 -32.84 16.81
CA THR A 401 -7.66 -31.54 16.10
C THR A 401 -8.46 -31.59 14.80
N GLY A 402 -9.23 -30.54 14.51
CA GLY A 402 -10.02 -30.43 13.27
C GLY A 402 -11.42 -31.06 13.28
N VAL A 403 -11.85 -31.71 14.36
CA VAL A 403 -13.18 -32.37 14.45
C VAL A 403 -14.37 -31.41 14.69
N GLY A 404 -14.12 -30.11 14.83
CA GLY A 404 -15.18 -29.09 14.90
C GLY A 404 -15.45 -28.46 16.28
N LYS A 405 -14.60 -28.68 17.29
CA LYS A 405 -14.78 -28.15 18.65
C LYS A 405 -14.94 -26.61 18.69
N THR A 406 -13.97 -25.88 18.13
CA THR A 406 -14.03 -24.41 17.98
C THR A 406 -15.26 -23.97 17.18
N SER A 407 -15.65 -24.72 16.14
CA SER A 407 -16.86 -24.41 15.36
C SER A 407 -18.13 -24.44 16.21
N ALA A 408 -18.24 -25.38 17.17
CA ALA A 408 -19.37 -25.42 18.10
C ALA A 408 -19.40 -24.18 19.00
N ALA A 409 -18.25 -23.77 19.54
CA ALA A 409 -18.14 -22.51 20.27
C ALA A 409 -18.53 -21.31 19.41
N LEU A 410 -18.11 -21.22 18.15
CA LEU A 410 -18.45 -20.08 17.28
C LEU A 410 -19.95 -19.97 16.97
N LEU A 411 -20.67 -21.09 16.92
CA LEU A 411 -22.13 -21.10 16.71
C LEU A 411 -22.89 -20.57 17.93
N LEU A 412 -22.41 -20.86 19.14
CA LEU A 412 -23.03 -20.41 20.39
C LEU A 412 -23.05 -18.88 20.52
N GLY A 413 -21.96 -18.20 20.15
CA GLY A 413 -21.86 -16.74 20.11
C GLY A 413 -22.46 -16.11 18.85
N ARG A 414 -23.11 -16.94 18.00
CA ARG A 414 -23.62 -16.60 16.67
C ARG A 414 -22.60 -15.84 15.83
N PHE A 415 -21.35 -16.32 15.82
CA PHE A 415 -20.35 -15.86 14.86
C PHE A 415 -20.61 -16.47 13.47
N HIS A 416 -21.26 -17.62 13.45
CA HIS A 416 -21.84 -18.27 12.28
C HIS A 416 -23.26 -18.74 12.59
N ASP A 417 -24.09 -18.87 11.56
CA ASP A 417 -25.39 -19.54 11.66
C ASP A 417 -25.23 -21.03 11.25
N PRO A 418 -25.95 -21.96 11.89
CA PRO A 418 -25.91 -23.37 11.50
C PRO A 418 -26.59 -23.57 10.13
N HIS A 419 -26.12 -24.54 9.34
CA HIS A 419 -26.74 -24.90 8.06
C HIS A 419 -28.05 -25.68 8.25
N ALA A 420 -28.12 -26.49 9.30
CA ALA A 420 -29.32 -27.22 9.71
C ALA A 420 -29.34 -27.34 11.25
N GLY A 421 -30.52 -27.52 11.82
CA GLY A 421 -30.73 -27.51 13.27
C GLY A 421 -30.83 -26.09 13.86
N ARG A 422 -30.72 -25.99 15.18
CA ARG A 422 -30.79 -24.72 15.92
C ARG A 422 -29.93 -24.75 17.18
N VAL A 423 -29.45 -23.57 17.58
CA VAL A 423 -28.76 -23.35 18.86
C VAL A 423 -29.64 -22.44 19.69
N LEU A 424 -30.06 -22.92 20.86
CA LEU A 424 -30.96 -22.21 21.76
C LEU A 424 -30.19 -21.71 22.99
N VAL A 425 -30.47 -20.48 23.42
CA VAL A 425 -30.05 -19.93 24.72
C VAL A 425 -31.31 -19.55 25.49
N ASP A 426 -31.50 -20.14 26.67
CA ASP A 426 -32.71 -20.02 27.50
C ASP A 426 -34.02 -20.21 26.69
N GLY A 427 -34.03 -21.25 25.85
CA GLY A 427 -35.18 -21.62 25.00
C GLY A 427 -35.37 -20.79 23.73
N HIS A 428 -34.57 -19.74 23.50
CA HIS A 428 -34.66 -18.89 22.32
C HIS A 428 -33.54 -19.20 21.33
N ASP A 429 -33.87 -19.31 20.04
CA ASP A 429 -32.85 -19.49 19.01
C ASP A 429 -31.94 -18.26 18.94
N VAL A 430 -30.62 -18.47 18.94
CA VAL A 430 -29.64 -17.39 18.83
C VAL A 430 -29.86 -16.52 17.59
N ARG A 431 -30.49 -17.06 16.55
CA ARG A 431 -30.89 -16.33 15.34
C ARG A 431 -31.93 -15.26 15.59
N ASP A 432 -32.79 -15.43 16.59
CA ASP A 432 -33.89 -14.52 16.90
C ASP A 432 -33.50 -13.48 17.97
N LEU A 433 -32.36 -13.68 18.63
CA LEU A 433 -31.83 -12.79 19.64
C LEU A 433 -31.03 -11.62 19.04
N ASN A 434 -31.03 -10.50 19.76
CA ASN A 434 -30.12 -9.39 19.52
C ASN A 434 -28.68 -9.83 19.83
N VAL A 435 -27.84 -9.91 18.79
CA VAL A 435 -26.45 -10.38 18.88
C VAL A 435 -25.59 -9.53 19.84
N TYR A 436 -25.83 -8.22 19.93
CA TYR A 436 -25.07 -7.35 20.83
C TYR A 436 -25.42 -7.63 22.30
N ALA A 437 -26.71 -7.75 22.60
CA ALA A 437 -27.20 -8.09 23.94
C ALA A 437 -26.76 -9.50 24.37
N LEU A 438 -26.77 -10.46 23.45
CA LEU A 438 -26.27 -11.82 23.68
C LEU A 438 -24.76 -11.82 23.99
N ARG A 439 -23.93 -11.22 23.12
CA ARG A 439 -22.46 -11.26 23.26
C ARG A 439 -21.93 -10.49 24.47
N ARG A 440 -22.64 -9.46 24.97
CA ARG A 440 -22.26 -8.79 26.23
C ARG A 440 -22.41 -9.66 27.47
N GLN A 441 -23.11 -10.79 27.35
CA GLN A 441 -23.34 -11.73 28.45
C GLN A 441 -22.55 -13.03 28.29
N ILE A 442 -21.87 -13.22 27.15
CA ILE A 442 -21.00 -14.37 26.90
C ILE A 442 -19.54 -13.91 26.92
N GLY A 443 -18.77 -14.41 27.87
CA GLY A 443 -17.34 -14.17 27.96
C GLY A 443 -16.61 -15.15 27.05
N TYR A 444 -16.09 -14.67 25.93
CA TYR A 444 -15.27 -15.48 25.03
C TYR A 444 -13.79 -15.29 25.29
N VAL A 445 -13.08 -16.41 25.39
CA VAL A 445 -11.62 -16.44 25.36
C VAL A 445 -11.21 -17.34 24.20
N PHE A 446 -10.71 -16.72 23.13
CA PHE A 446 -10.26 -17.41 21.92
C PHE A 446 -8.91 -18.12 22.14
N GLN A 447 -8.64 -19.13 21.32
CA GLN A 447 -7.38 -19.87 21.30
C GLN A 447 -6.16 -18.94 21.14
N ASP A 448 -6.23 -18.05 20.14
CA ASP A 448 -5.23 -17.01 19.92
C ASP A 448 -5.64 -15.71 20.64
N ALA A 449 -4.94 -15.40 21.74
CA ALA A 449 -5.16 -14.17 22.50
C ALA A 449 -4.55 -12.95 21.77
N ILE A 450 -5.37 -12.27 20.96
CA ILE A 450 -5.01 -11.02 20.27
C ILE A 450 -5.08 -9.85 21.25
N LEU A 451 -3.99 -9.08 21.28
CA LEU A 451 -3.84 -7.86 22.07
C LEU A 451 -3.66 -6.66 21.14
N PHE A 452 -4.36 -5.57 21.46
CA PHE A 452 -4.23 -4.30 20.76
C PHE A 452 -2.98 -3.56 21.24
N SER A 453 -2.41 -2.70 20.38
CA SER A 453 -1.26 -1.86 20.69
C SER A 453 -1.65 -0.70 21.61
N ALA A 454 -1.96 -1.04 22.86
CA ALA A 454 -2.53 -0.19 23.89
C ALA A 454 -1.97 -0.59 25.27
N THR A 455 -2.33 0.13 26.34
CA THR A 455 -1.92 -0.25 27.69
C THR A 455 -2.54 -1.58 28.13
N ILE A 456 -1.97 -2.25 29.13
CA ILE A 456 -2.57 -3.45 29.73
C ILE A 456 -3.99 -3.14 30.22
N GLY A 457 -4.18 -2.02 30.92
CA GLY A 457 -5.49 -1.58 31.41
C GLY A 457 -6.50 -1.39 30.28
N GLN A 458 -6.12 -0.73 29.18
CA GLN A 458 -6.98 -0.54 28.01
C GLN A 458 -7.35 -1.86 27.32
N ASN A 459 -6.40 -2.80 27.24
CA ASN A 459 -6.66 -4.12 26.69
C ASN A 459 -7.67 -4.94 27.52
N ILE A 460 -7.67 -4.80 28.85
CA ILE A 460 -8.68 -5.42 29.73
C ILE A 460 -10.02 -4.68 29.60
N ALA A 461 -10.00 -3.34 29.65
CA ALA A 461 -11.17 -2.47 29.52
C ALA A 461 -11.89 -2.60 28.17
N PHE A 462 -11.24 -3.16 27.15
CA PHE A 462 -11.86 -3.45 25.85
C PHE A 462 -13.16 -4.26 25.98
N GLY A 463 -13.25 -5.18 26.96
CA GLY A 463 -14.48 -5.95 27.22
C GLY A 463 -15.66 -5.05 27.62
N ARG A 464 -15.40 -3.99 28.40
CA ARG A 464 -16.41 -3.04 28.84
C ARG A 464 -15.82 -1.62 28.88
N PRO A 465 -15.96 -0.84 27.77
CA PRO A 465 -15.48 0.53 27.72
C PRO A 465 -16.10 1.37 28.85
N GLY A 466 -15.26 2.10 29.60
CA GLY A 466 -15.67 2.90 30.75
C GLY A 466 -15.64 2.18 32.11
N ALA A 467 -15.14 0.95 32.18
CA ALA A 467 -14.87 0.28 33.46
C ALA A 467 -13.89 1.11 34.32
N SER A 468 -14.13 1.15 35.63
CA SER A 468 -13.22 1.83 36.57
C SER A 468 -11.93 1.03 36.75
N GLN A 469 -10.89 1.70 37.26
CA GLN A 469 -9.61 1.04 37.55
C GLN A 469 -9.79 -0.13 38.54
N ASP A 470 -10.64 0.03 39.56
CA ASP A 470 -10.92 -1.04 40.54
C ASP A 470 -11.55 -2.28 39.90
N GLU A 471 -12.42 -2.10 38.90
CA GLU A 471 -13.05 -3.20 38.17
C GLU A 471 -12.03 -3.92 37.28
N ILE A 472 -11.13 -3.18 36.64
CA ILE A 472 -10.01 -3.71 35.85
C ILE A 472 -9.08 -4.53 36.75
N GLU A 473 -8.74 -4.01 37.94
CA GLU A 473 -7.89 -4.71 38.91
C GLU A 473 -8.56 -5.98 39.44
N THR A 474 -9.85 -5.92 39.74
CA THR A 474 -10.64 -7.08 40.19
C THR A 474 -10.65 -8.18 39.14
N ALA A 475 -10.88 -7.83 37.87
CA ALA A 475 -10.83 -8.78 36.76
C ALA A 475 -9.42 -9.38 36.57
N ALA A 476 -8.37 -8.56 36.69
CA ALA A 476 -6.99 -9.02 36.60
C ALA A 476 -6.59 -9.95 37.76
N ARG A 477 -7.09 -9.72 38.98
CA ARG A 477 -6.88 -10.59 40.14
C ARG A 477 -7.59 -11.94 39.98
N ALA A 478 -8.81 -11.92 39.45
CA ALA A 478 -9.57 -13.13 39.13
C ALA A 478 -8.85 -14.00 38.09
N ALA A 479 -8.19 -13.38 37.12
CA ALA A 479 -7.37 -14.06 36.11
C ALA A 479 -5.91 -14.35 36.54
N CYS A 480 -5.56 -14.13 37.82
CA CYS A 480 -4.19 -14.30 38.35
C CYS A 480 -3.12 -13.53 37.54
N LEU A 481 -3.43 -12.32 37.09
CA LEU A 481 -2.53 -11.46 36.30
C LEU A 481 -2.06 -10.21 37.07
N HIS A 482 -2.77 -9.81 38.13
CA HIS A 482 -2.48 -8.59 38.89
C HIS A 482 -1.04 -8.52 39.42
N ASP A 483 -0.53 -9.59 40.04
CA ASP A 483 0.81 -9.57 40.66
C ASP A 483 1.92 -9.38 39.62
N PHE A 484 1.74 -9.94 38.43
CA PHE A 484 2.63 -9.70 37.30
C PHE A 484 2.56 -8.24 36.84
N ILE A 485 1.36 -7.68 36.69
CA ILE A 485 1.16 -6.29 36.26
C ILE A 485 1.76 -5.32 37.28
N ALA A 486 1.53 -5.55 38.58
CA ALA A 486 2.05 -4.73 39.66
C ALA A 486 3.59 -4.76 39.75
N GLY A 487 4.23 -5.82 39.23
CA GLY A 487 5.68 -5.92 39.13
C GLY A 487 6.29 -5.15 37.95
N LEU A 488 5.48 -4.62 37.03
CA LEU A 488 5.95 -3.81 35.91
C LEU A 488 6.18 -2.35 36.33
N PRO A 489 7.18 -1.64 35.77
CA PRO A 489 7.49 -0.26 36.13
C PRO A 489 6.30 0.71 36.03
N ASP A 490 5.47 0.53 34.98
CA ASP A 490 4.31 1.38 34.68
C ASP A 490 2.98 0.68 35.02
N GLY A 491 3.01 -0.47 35.71
CA GLY A 491 1.80 -1.18 36.11
C GLY A 491 0.82 -1.43 34.95
N TYR A 492 -0.43 -1.00 35.14
CA TYR A 492 -1.52 -1.10 34.14
C TYR A 492 -1.34 -0.17 32.94
N ASP A 493 -0.53 0.88 33.06
CA ASP A 493 -0.21 1.81 31.97
C ASP A 493 0.90 1.29 31.07
N THR A 494 1.50 0.15 31.40
CA THR A 494 2.49 -0.52 30.54
C THR A 494 1.90 -0.79 29.16
N MET A 495 2.55 -0.26 28.12
CA MET A 495 2.17 -0.51 26.72
C MET A 495 2.46 -1.96 26.33
N VAL A 496 1.52 -2.59 25.62
CA VAL A 496 1.67 -3.92 25.01
C VAL A 496 1.56 -3.80 23.50
N GLY A 497 2.24 -4.66 22.75
CA GLY A 497 2.15 -4.68 21.28
C GLY A 497 3.37 -4.07 20.60
N GLU A 498 3.18 -3.41 19.47
CA GLU A 498 4.29 -3.01 18.57
C GLU A 498 5.28 -2.01 19.18
N ARG A 499 4.81 -1.15 20.08
CA ARG A 499 5.61 -0.15 20.80
C ARG A 499 5.82 -0.49 22.28
N GLY A 500 5.36 -1.66 22.71
CA GLY A 500 5.28 -2.07 24.10
C GLY A 500 6.11 -3.30 24.43
N ILE A 501 5.90 -3.86 25.61
CA ILE A 501 6.51 -5.15 25.98
C ILE A 501 5.83 -6.30 25.24
N THR A 502 6.59 -7.35 24.98
CA THR A 502 6.05 -8.63 24.50
C THR A 502 5.69 -9.50 25.71
N LEU A 503 4.42 -9.91 25.80
CA LEU A 503 3.93 -10.81 26.84
C LEU A 503 4.14 -12.28 26.45
N SER A 504 4.39 -13.13 27.44
CA SER A 504 4.45 -14.59 27.23
C SER A 504 3.08 -15.15 26.80
N GLY A 505 3.05 -16.36 26.24
CA GLY A 505 1.80 -17.03 25.83
C GLY A 505 0.75 -17.07 26.94
N GLY A 506 1.14 -17.55 28.13
CA GLY A 506 0.25 -17.62 29.30
C GLY A 506 -0.14 -16.26 29.89
N GLN A 507 0.69 -15.22 29.74
CA GLN A 507 0.31 -13.85 30.13
C GLN A 507 -0.76 -13.27 29.19
N ARG A 508 -0.61 -13.48 27.87
CA ARG A 508 -1.61 -13.05 26.88
C ARG A 508 -2.96 -13.74 27.09
N GLN A 509 -2.95 -15.05 27.35
CA GLN A 509 -4.17 -15.81 27.64
C GLN A 509 -4.86 -15.32 28.92
N ARG A 510 -4.12 -15.11 30.02
CA ARG A 510 -4.68 -14.54 31.26
C ARG A 510 -5.24 -13.12 31.07
N LEU A 511 -4.62 -12.30 30.22
CA LEU A 511 -5.16 -10.98 29.89
C LEU A 511 -6.49 -11.09 29.14
N SER A 512 -6.57 -12.00 28.16
CA SER A 512 -7.81 -12.30 27.43
C SER A 512 -8.91 -12.81 28.38
N LEU A 513 -8.55 -13.65 29.35
CA LEU A 513 -9.47 -14.09 30.40
C LEU A 513 -9.94 -12.93 31.28
N ALA A 514 -9.05 -12.04 31.73
CA ALA A 514 -9.44 -10.86 32.48
C ALA A 514 -10.43 -9.98 31.69
N ARG A 515 -10.20 -9.79 30.39
CA ARG A 515 -11.12 -9.09 29.48
C ARG A 515 -12.49 -9.75 29.43
N ALA A 516 -12.55 -11.09 29.36
CA ALA A 516 -13.80 -11.85 29.36
C ALA A 516 -14.52 -11.85 30.72
N LEU A 517 -13.78 -11.77 31.84
CA LEU A 517 -14.38 -11.71 33.18
C LEU A 517 -14.90 -10.30 33.52
N LEU A 518 -14.31 -9.25 32.96
CA LEU A 518 -14.70 -7.85 33.20
C LEU A 518 -16.17 -7.57 32.82
N ILE A 519 -16.70 -8.25 31.79
CA ILE A 519 -18.11 -8.08 31.37
C ILE A 519 -19.11 -8.79 32.28
N GLN A 520 -18.63 -9.50 33.32
CA GLN A 520 -19.45 -10.29 34.24
C GLN A 520 -20.38 -11.29 33.52
N PRO A 521 -19.82 -12.20 32.69
CA PRO A 521 -20.61 -13.04 31.79
C PRO A 521 -21.48 -14.06 32.54
N CYS A 522 -22.66 -14.36 32.03
CA CYS A 522 -23.49 -15.47 32.52
C CYS A 522 -23.06 -16.81 31.92
N LEU A 523 -22.38 -16.77 30.76
CA LEU A 523 -21.85 -17.92 30.06
C LEU A 523 -20.39 -17.66 29.67
N LEU A 524 -19.47 -18.53 30.06
CA LEU A 524 -18.04 -18.41 29.71
C LEU A 524 -17.65 -19.50 28.71
N VAL A 525 -17.04 -19.10 27.59
CA VAL A 525 -16.59 -20.01 26.54
C VAL A 525 -15.08 -19.90 26.40
N LEU A 526 -14.40 -21.04 26.55
CA LEU A 526 -12.95 -21.12 26.63
C LEU A 526 -12.46 -22.03 25.53
N ASP A 527 -11.82 -21.46 24.51
CA ASP A 527 -11.23 -22.23 23.42
C ASP A 527 -9.75 -22.45 23.64
N ASP A 528 -9.38 -23.61 24.21
CA ASP A 528 -7.99 -24.07 24.40
C ASP A 528 -7.06 -23.10 25.16
N THR A 529 -7.67 -22.38 26.10
CA THR A 529 -7.12 -21.18 26.76
C THR A 529 -6.00 -21.40 27.76
N THR A 530 -5.69 -22.66 28.08
CA THR A 530 -4.72 -23.03 29.13
C THR A 530 -3.57 -23.88 28.61
N SER A 531 -3.52 -24.09 27.29
CA SER A 531 -2.39 -24.75 26.62
C SER A 531 -1.05 -24.03 26.85
N ALA A 532 -1.04 -22.71 27.05
CA ALA A 532 0.19 -21.94 27.34
C ALA A 532 0.32 -21.51 28.82
N VAL A 533 -0.53 -22.03 29.70
CA VAL A 533 -0.48 -21.80 31.17
C VAL A 533 -0.06 -23.10 31.85
N ASP A 534 0.72 -22.99 32.93
CA ASP A 534 1.12 -24.16 33.71
C ASP A 534 -0.09 -24.72 34.50
N PRO A 535 -0.16 -26.05 34.73
CA PRO A 535 -1.31 -26.70 35.35
C PRO A 535 -1.65 -26.18 36.77
N VAL A 536 -0.66 -25.69 37.52
CA VAL A 536 -0.86 -25.17 38.88
C VAL A 536 -1.55 -23.81 38.83
N THR A 537 -1.09 -22.91 37.97
CA THR A 537 -1.74 -21.61 37.75
C THR A 537 -3.14 -21.79 37.16
N GLU A 538 -3.34 -22.72 36.23
CA GLU A 538 -4.65 -23.05 35.67
C GLU A 538 -5.66 -23.45 36.76
N ARG A 539 -5.29 -24.40 37.63
CA ARG A 539 -6.14 -24.80 38.77
C ARG A 539 -6.46 -23.63 39.70
N THR A 540 -5.48 -22.77 39.95
CA THR A 540 -5.64 -21.59 40.81
C THR A 540 -6.63 -20.59 40.21
N ILE A 541 -6.54 -20.34 38.90
CA ILE A 541 -7.48 -19.48 38.17
C ILE A 541 -8.90 -20.05 38.30
N TRP A 542 -9.09 -21.34 38.02
CA TRP A 542 -10.42 -21.95 38.09
C TRP A 542 -11.00 -21.98 39.50
N ALA A 543 -10.17 -22.23 40.52
CA ALA A 543 -10.58 -22.14 41.90
C ALA A 543 -11.10 -20.74 42.26
N ARG A 544 -10.43 -19.68 41.79
CA ARG A 544 -10.86 -18.28 42.02
C ARG A 544 -12.12 -17.93 41.25
N VAL A 545 -12.20 -18.27 39.97
CA VAL A 545 -13.38 -18.00 39.13
C VAL A 545 -14.63 -18.69 39.71
N ARG A 546 -14.53 -19.98 40.07
CA ARG A 546 -15.64 -20.73 40.69
C ARG A 546 -16.00 -20.22 42.08
N ALA A 547 -15.01 -19.82 42.90
CA ALA A 547 -15.27 -19.25 44.22
C ALA A 547 -16.04 -17.92 44.13
N SER A 548 -15.73 -17.10 43.12
CA SER A 548 -16.38 -15.81 42.91
C SER A 548 -17.76 -15.92 42.23
N ARG A 549 -18.02 -16.96 41.43
CA ARG A 549 -19.20 -17.10 40.57
C ARG A 549 -19.64 -18.56 40.45
N ARG A 550 -20.45 -19.04 41.40
CA ARG A 550 -20.98 -20.43 41.40
C ARG A 550 -22.11 -20.65 40.39
N ASP A 551 -22.72 -19.59 39.91
CA ASP A 551 -23.81 -19.56 38.94
C ASP A 551 -23.34 -19.50 37.47
N LEU A 552 -22.01 -19.48 37.24
CA LEU A 552 -21.44 -19.30 35.90
C LEU A 552 -21.47 -20.60 35.08
N THR A 553 -22.31 -20.64 34.06
CA THR A 553 -22.26 -21.72 33.05
C THR A 553 -20.96 -21.61 32.25
N THR A 554 -20.25 -22.73 32.05
CA THR A 554 -18.95 -22.73 31.37
C THR A 554 -18.86 -23.82 30.31
N LEU A 555 -18.43 -23.46 29.09
CA LEU A 555 -18.06 -24.39 28.02
C LEU A 555 -16.54 -24.34 27.82
N VAL A 556 -15.87 -25.45 28.13
CA VAL A 556 -14.41 -25.60 27.98
C VAL A 556 -14.12 -26.46 26.76
N ILE A 557 -13.51 -25.90 25.73
CA ILE A 557 -12.90 -26.67 24.65
C ILE A 557 -11.43 -26.88 25.03
N ALA A 558 -11.02 -28.14 25.14
CA ALA A 558 -9.65 -28.45 25.54
C ALA A 558 -8.97 -29.39 24.55
N GLN A 559 -7.69 -29.13 24.29
CA GLN A 559 -6.79 -30.12 23.70
C GLN A 559 -6.15 -31.01 24.77
N ARG A 560 -5.90 -30.47 25.97
CA ARG A 560 -5.40 -31.22 27.14
C ARG A 560 -6.56 -31.76 27.96
N LEU A 561 -6.60 -33.07 28.14
CA LEU A 561 -7.69 -33.71 28.90
C LEU A 561 -7.67 -33.34 30.40
N ALA A 562 -6.52 -32.93 30.92
CA ALA A 562 -6.38 -32.43 32.29
C ALA A 562 -7.28 -31.20 32.57
N SER A 563 -7.50 -30.33 31.57
CA SER A 563 -8.28 -29.10 31.71
C SER A 563 -9.80 -29.34 31.81
N VAL A 564 -10.27 -30.54 31.43
CA VAL A 564 -11.69 -30.91 31.53
C VAL A 564 -11.96 -32.00 32.56
N ARG A 565 -10.95 -32.41 33.34
CA ARG A 565 -11.07 -33.47 34.33
C ARG A 565 -12.15 -33.16 35.37
N ASP A 566 -12.19 -31.91 35.84
CA ASP A 566 -13.12 -31.41 36.85
C ASP A 566 -14.42 -30.81 36.25
N ALA A 567 -14.73 -31.15 34.98
CA ALA A 567 -15.98 -30.77 34.35
C ALA A 567 -17.14 -31.65 34.83
N ASP A 568 -18.32 -31.07 35.00
CA ASP A 568 -19.52 -31.80 35.43
C ASP A 568 -19.96 -32.83 34.38
N GLN A 569 -19.66 -32.55 33.12
CA GLN A 569 -19.89 -33.42 31.98
C GLN A 569 -18.85 -33.18 30.89
N ILE A 570 -18.38 -34.26 30.26
CA ILE A 570 -17.46 -34.24 29.14
C ILE A 570 -18.18 -34.79 27.92
N LEU A 571 -18.07 -34.10 26.78
CA LEU A 571 -18.58 -34.46 25.46
C LEU A 571 -17.39 -34.76 24.54
N VAL A 572 -17.37 -35.95 23.96
CA VAL A 572 -16.31 -36.38 23.04
C VAL A 572 -16.81 -36.26 21.61
N LEU A 573 -16.13 -35.42 20.83
CA LEU A 573 -16.42 -35.13 19.44
C LEU A 573 -15.47 -35.89 18.51
N ASP A 574 -16.02 -36.68 17.61
CA ASP A 574 -15.28 -37.41 16.57
C ASP A 574 -16.02 -37.35 15.24
N GLY A 575 -15.30 -37.11 14.14
CA GLY A 575 -15.90 -36.95 12.81
C GLY A 575 -17.02 -35.91 12.72
N GLY A 576 -17.05 -34.91 13.61
CA GLY A 576 -18.12 -33.91 13.69
C GLY A 576 -19.41 -34.38 14.37
N LYS A 577 -19.38 -35.50 15.11
CA LYS A 577 -20.49 -36.08 15.89
C LYS A 577 -20.08 -36.30 17.34
N ILE A 578 -21.05 -36.22 18.27
CA ILE A 578 -20.80 -36.60 19.66
C ILE A 578 -20.85 -38.12 19.77
N VAL A 579 -19.73 -38.74 20.14
CA VAL A 579 -19.60 -40.20 20.24
C VAL A 579 -19.68 -40.70 21.68
N GLU A 580 -19.28 -39.88 22.66
CA GLU A 580 -19.35 -40.24 24.08
C GLU A 580 -19.75 -39.04 24.94
N ARG A 581 -20.39 -39.33 26.08
CA ARG A 581 -20.78 -38.36 27.11
C ARG A 581 -20.74 -39.00 28.50
N GLY A 582 -20.22 -38.26 29.48
CA GLY A 582 -20.13 -38.69 30.88
C GLY A 582 -19.13 -37.87 31.68
N ARG A 583 -18.91 -38.24 32.94
CA ARG A 583 -17.83 -37.69 33.78
C ARG A 583 -16.49 -38.35 33.47
N HIS A 584 -15.39 -37.74 33.90
CA HIS A 584 -14.04 -38.26 33.71
C HIS A 584 -13.92 -39.75 34.11
N ASP A 585 -14.27 -40.09 35.35
CA ASP A 585 -14.13 -41.45 35.88
C ASP A 585 -14.98 -42.46 35.09
N GLU A 586 -16.18 -42.06 34.65
CA GLU A 586 -17.08 -42.89 33.86
C GLU A 586 -16.53 -43.17 32.45
N LEU A 587 -15.98 -42.15 31.80
CA LEU A 587 -15.45 -42.26 30.44
C LEU A 587 -14.13 -43.04 30.41
N VAL A 588 -13.28 -42.89 31.44
CA VAL A 588 -12.06 -43.70 31.60
C VAL A 588 -12.44 -45.17 31.80
N ALA A 589 -13.40 -45.46 32.69
CA ALA A 589 -13.85 -46.83 32.96
C ALA A 589 -14.50 -47.51 31.74
N ARG A 590 -15.20 -46.76 30.88
CA ARG A 590 -15.79 -47.27 29.64
C ARG A 590 -14.77 -47.69 28.59
N GLY A 591 -13.52 -47.21 28.66
CA GLY A 591 -12.46 -47.60 27.73
C GLY A 591 -12.62 -47.09 26.30
N GLY A 592 -13.51 -46.10 26.06
CA GLY A 592 -13.79 -45.52 24.75
C GLY A 592 -12.67 -44.60 24.20
N LEU A 593 -13.01 -43.77 23.22
CA LEU A 593 -12.10 -42.80 22.59
C LEU A 593 -11.53 -41.83 23.63
N TYR A 594 -12.33 -41.38 24.61
CA TYR A 594 -11.82 -40.55 25.71
C TYR A 594 -10.68 -41.23 26.46
N ALA A 595 -10.87 -42.49 26.88
CA ALA A 595 -9.88 -43.26 27.63
C ALA A 595 -8.62 -43.57 26.81
N GLN A 596 -8.76 -43.70 25.49
CA GLN A 596 -7.63 -43.86 24.57
C GLN A 596 -6.80 -42.58 24.47
N LEU A 597 -7.46 -41.43 24.24
CA LEU A 597 -6.81 -40.13 24.21
C LEU A 597 -6.15 -39.80 25.57
N TYR A 598 -6.80 -40.17 26.67
CA TYR A 598 -6.28 -40.00 28.03
C TYR A 598 -4.99 -40.79 28.25
N ARG A 599 -5.01 -42.09 27.93
CA ARG A 599 -3.81 -42.95 28.04
C ARG A 599 -2.68 -42.50 27.11
N GLN A 600 -2.99 -42.03 25.90
CA GLN A 600 -1.98 -41.48 25.00
C GLN A 600 -1.33 -40.22 25.56
N GLN A 601 -2.11 -39.30 26.15
CA GLN A 601 -1.57 -38.09 26.78
C GLN A 601 -0.79 -38.40 28.06
N GLU A 602 -1.22 -39.38 28.88
CA GLU A 602 -0.45 -39.83 30.04
C GLU A 602 0.86 -40.52 29.64
N ALA A 603 0.84 -41.41 28.64
CA ALA A 603 2.04 -42.10 28.15
C ALA A 603 3.07 -41.13 27.56
N GLN A 604 2.64 -40.04 26.91
CA GLN A 604 3.56 -38.98 26.47
C GLN A 604 4.23 -38.23 27.63
N VAL A 605 3.55 -38.06 28.77
CA VAL A 605 4.15 -37.43 29.96
C VAL A 605 5.10 -38.39 30.66
N VAL A 606 4.75 -39.68 30.76
CA VAL A 606 5.60 -40.71 31.38
C VAL A 606 6.86 -40.96 30.55
N ASN A 607 6.77 -41.04 29.21
CA ASN A 607 7.95 -41.24 28.37
C ASN A 607 8.94 -40.06 28.44
N VAL A 608 8.47 -38.82 28.60
CA VAL A 608 9.37 -37.67 28.79
C VAL A 608 10.10 -37.74 30.15
N ILE A 609 9.41 -38.21 31.19
CA ILE A 609 10.01 -38.39 32.52
C ILE A 609 10.96 -39.60 32.54
N GLU A 610 10.64 -40.69 31.81
CA GLU A 610 11.53 -41.86 31.68
C GLU A 610 12.75 -41.56 30.81
N ASP A 611 12.62 -40.79 29.72
CA ASP A 611 13.76 -40.34 28.91
C ASP A 611 14.66 -39.36 29.70
N GLU A 612 14.09 -38.42 30.47
CA GLU A 612 14.86 -37.55 31.38
C GLU A 612 15.47 -38.34 32.55
N ALA A 613 14.79 -39.35 33.09
CA ALA A 613 15.34 -40.21 34.14
C ALA A 613 16.43 -41.15 33.62
N MET A 614 16.38 -41.54 32.35
CA MET A 614 17.39 -42.37 31.69
C MET A 614 18.63 -41.54 31.31
N ASP A 615 18.46 -40.27 30.92
CA ASP A 615 19.58 -39.30 30.74
C ASP A 615 20.25 -38.92 32.09
N VAL A 616 19.47 -38.91 33.18
CA VAL A 616 20.00 -38.71 34.55
C VAL A 616 20.68 -39.98 35.09
N ALA A 617 20.23 -41.18 34.71
CA ALA A 617 20.86 -42.44 35.10
C ALA A 617 22.21 -42.67 34.40
N ASP A 618 22.38 -42.21 33.15
CA ASP A 618 23.64 -42.34 32.40
C ASP A 618 24.69 -41.27 32.81
N SER A 619 24.26 -40.20 33.48
CA SER A 619 25.15 -39.11 33.96
C SER A 619 25.65 -39.28 35.40
N GLN A 620 25.28 -40.36 36.10
CA GLN A 620 25.66 -40.60 37.50
C GLN A 620 26.92 -41.45 37.73
N LEU A 621 27.70 -41.77 36.69
CA LEU A 621 28.94 -42.57 36.85
C LEU A 621 30.23 -41.77 37.12
N GLU A 622 30.22 -40.43 37.20
CA GLU A 622 31.41 -39.68 37.65
C GLU A 622 31.09 -38.49 38.58
N GLN A 623 31.54 -38.63 39.84
CA GLN A 623 31.90 -37.62 40.87
C GLN A 623 30.99 -37.50 42.14
N PRO A 624 31.60 -37.37 43.35
CA PRO A 624 30.89 -37.39 44.62
C PRO A 624 30.48 -36.01 45.16
N ALA A 625 29.30 -36.00 45.79
CA ALA A 625 28.87 -35.24 46.97
C ALA A 625 29.16 -33.73 47.08
N ALA A 626 28.16 -32.92 46.73
CA ALA A 626 27.86 -31.67 47.44
C ALA A 626 26.33 -31.53 47.60
N ALA A 627 25.91 -31.20 48.82
CA ALA A 627 24.52 -31.22 49.28
C ALA A 627 23.58 -30.32 48.44
N PHE A 628 22.53 -30.93 47.86
CA PHE A 628 21.43 -30.23 47.22
C PHE A 628 20.39 -29.81 48.26
N SER A 629 20.30 -28.51 48.53
CA SER A 629 19.14 -27.88 49.16
C SER A 629 18.07 -27.57 48.11
N ALA A 630 16.81 -27.84 48.44
CA ALA A 630 15.62 -27.75 47.58
C ALA A 630 15.42 -26.39 46.85
N PRO A 631 14.71 -26.35 45.69
CA PRO A 631 14.59 -25.15 44.88
C PRO A 631 13.53 -24.17 45.45
N ARG A 632 13.95 -22.92 45.66
CA ARG A 632 13.05 -21.77 45.86
C ARG A 632 12.57 -21.25 44.50
N LEU A 633 11.50 -21.83 43.99
CA LEU A 633 10.74 -21.35 42.84
C LEU A 633 9.93 -20.09 43.22
N ALA A 634 10.55 -18.91 43.17
CA ALA A 634 9.84 -17.61 43.15
C ALA A 634 10.72 -16.40 42.74
N ALA A 635 12.01 -16.56 42.44
CA ALA A 635 12.94 -15.43 42.27
C ALA A 635 13.56 -15.29 40.86
N GLU A 636 13.45 -16.30 39.99
CA GLU A 636 14.20 -16.33 38.73
C GLU A 636 13.63 -15.41 37.64
N ASP A 637 12.31 -15.27 37.54
CA ASP A 637 11.67 -14.38 36.55
C ASP A 637 11.96 -12.89 36.80
N ALA A 638 12.11 -12.49 38.06
CA ALA A 638 12.48 -11.13 38.42
C ALA A 638 13.99 -10.86 38.25
N SER A 639 14.81 -11.90 38.16
CA SER A 639 16.26 -11.80 37.97
C SER A 639 16.64 -11.65 36.50
N ALA A 640 15.93 -12.32 35.58
CA ALA A 640 16.15 -12.18 34.15
C ALA A 640 15.77 -10.78 33.65
N VAL A 641 14.69 -10.20 34.18
CA VAL A 641 14.26 -8.83 33.89
C VAL A 641 15.22 -7.80 34.51
N ARG A 642 15.71 -8.03 35.74
CA ARG A 642 16.73 -7.17 36.37
C ARG A 642 18.09 -7.28 35.68
N ALA A 643 18.47 -8.45 35.19
CA ALA A 643 19.69 -8.64 34.39
C ALA A 643 19.57 -7.92 33.05
N ALA A 644 18.41 -7.97 32.38
CA ALA A 644 18.16 -7.21 31.15
C ALA A 644 18.19 -5.68 31.38
N LEU A 645 17.67 -5.20 32.51
CA LEU A 645 17.74 -3.78 32.92
C LEU A 645 19.17 -3.34 33.30
N ALA A 646 19.91 -4.19 34.02
CA ALA A 646 21.31 -3.93 34.38
C ALA A 646 22.23 -3.93 33.15
N ILE A 647 21.98 -4.80 32.17
CA ILE A 647 22.66 -4.78 30.86
C ILE A 647 22.32 -3.49 30.10
N ARG A 648 21.08 -2.99 30.21
CA ARG A 648 20.66 -1.71 29.60
C ARG A 648 21.35 -0.50 30.25
N GLU A 649 21.49 -0.50 31.58
CA GLU A 649 22.21 0.55 32.32
C GLU A 649 23.74 0.47 32.14
N ALA A 650 24.31 -0.73 32.04
CA ALA A 650 25.72 -0.92 31.73
C ALA A 650 26.06 -0.50 30.29
N ALA A 651 25.18 -0.81 29.32
CA ALA A 651 25.32 -0.37 27.94
C ALA A 651 25.14 1.16 27.77
N ALA A 652 24.43 1.82 28.69
CA ALA A 652 24.33 3.29 28.73
C ALA A 652 25.58 3.97 29.34
N ARG A 653 26.37 3.25 30.14
CA ARG A 653 27.61 3.74 30.78
C ARG A 653 28.86 3.50 29.93
N GLU A 654 28.92 2.42 29.15
CA GLU A 654 30.02 2.17 28.22
C GLU A 654 29.76 2.87 26.88
N GLY A 655 30.35 4.06 26.70
CA GLY A 655 30.34 4.84 25.47
C GLY A 655 31.10 4.20 24.29
N ARG A 656 30.84 2.93 23.97
CA ARG A 656 31.29 2.28 22.73
C ARG A 656 30.36 2.68 21.60
N LYS A 657 30.83 3.66 20.80
CA LYS A 657 30.26 4.04 19.51
C LYS A 657 30.49 2.92 18.48
N ASP A 658 29.77 1.81 18.61
CA ASP A 658 29.65 0.85 17.52
C ASP A 658 28.57 1.30 16.54
N VAL A 659 28.95 1.33 15.26
CA VAL A 659 28.25 1.93 14.11
C VAL A 659 26.94 1.21 13.72
N LEU A 660 26.32 0.42 14.61
CA LEU A 660 25.17 -0.44 14.28
C LEU A 660 24.02 -0.41 15.30
N ALA A 661 23.95 0.58 16.19
CA ALA A 661 22.74 0.83 16.97
C ALA A 661 21.68 1.53 16.09
N LEU A 662 20.89 0.75 15.34
CA LEU A 662 19.60 1.24 14.83
C LEU A 662 18.65 1.32 16.03
N ASN A 663 18.70 2.45 16.75
CA ASN A 663 17.80 2.73 17.86
C ASN A 663 16.35 2.83 17.31
N PRO A 664 15.35 2.13 17.89
CA PRO A 664 13.95 2.24 17.45
C PRO A 664 13.40 3.68 17.54
N GLU A 665 13.95 4.49 18.45
CA GLU A 665 13.56 5.90 18.60
C GLU A 665 14.12 6.81 17.48
N ASP A 666 15.15 6.38 16.73
CA ASP A 666 15.72 7.15 15.62
C ASP A 666 14.81 7.21 14.38
N ASP A 667 13.73 6.42 14.32
CA ASP A 667 12.71 6.59 13.27
C ASP A 667 11.98 7.95 13.41
N THR A 668 12.07 8.61 14.57
CA THR A 668 11.64 10.02 14.74
C THR A 668 12.66 11.04 14.23
N LEU A 669 13.93 10.63 14.04
CA LEU A 669 15.04 11.44 13.53
C LEU A 669 15.16 11.44 11.99
N ILE A 670 14.13 10.98 11.27
CA ILE A 670 13.90 11.25 9.84
C ILE A 670 13.51 12.74 9.62
N GLY A 671 14.03 13.64 10.47
CA GLY A 671 13.86 15.09 10.44
C GLY A 671 14.96 15.82 9.67
N LYS A 672 16.14 15.22 9.47
CA LYS A 672 17.17 15.81 8.60
C LYS A 672 16.94 15.44 7.15
N ALA A 673 16.04 16.20 6.51
CA ALA A 673 15.94 16.25 5.07
C ALA A 673 17.29 16.73 4.50
N TYR A 674 18.04 15.82 3.86
CA TYR A 674 19.34 16.02 3.24
C TYR A 674 20.53 16.06 4.23
N ASP A 675 21.11 14.90 4.54
CA ASP A 675 22.45 14.83 5.11
C ASP A 675 23.48 14.72 3.98
N HIS A 676 24.32 15.75 3.84
CA HIS A 676 25.39 15.77 2.84
C HIS A 676 26.34 14.57 2.99
N ASN A 677 26.55 14.09 4.21
CA ASN A 677 27.38 12.93 4.49
C ASN A 677 26.75 11.61 4.00
N MET A 678 25.42 11.53 4.01
CA MET A 678 24.70 10.38 3.46
C MET A 678 24.80 10.37 1.92
N MET A 679 24.71 11.55 1.29
CA MET A 679 24.85 11.69 -0.16
C MET A 679 26.26 11.33 -0.65
N THR A 680 27.31 11.78 0.06
CA THR A 680 28.70 11.44 -0.29
C THR A 680 28.98 9.94 -0.12
N ARG A 681 28.43 9.30 0.93
CA ARG A 681 28.48 7.83 1.09
C ARG A 681 27.75 7.10 -0.04
N LEU A 682 26.61 7.60 -0.50
CA LEU A 682 25.86 7.06 -1.64
C LEU A 682 26.65 7.15 -2.96
N LEU A 683 27.36 8.26 -3.17
CA LEU A 683 28.23 8.43 -4.34
C LEU A 683 29.40 7.44 -4.36
N VAL A 684 29.87 6.98 -3.19
CA VAL A 684 30.90 5.92 -3.11
C VAL A 684 30.41 4.61 -3.71
N PHE A 685 29.13 4.27 -3.55
CA PHE A 685 28.53 3.06 -4.17
C PHE A 685 28.48 3.13 -5.71
N LEU A 686 28.62 4.31 -6.32
CA LEU A 686 28.72 4.46 -7.77
C LEU A 686 30.15 4.25 -8.30
N ARG A 687 31.19 4.25 -7.44
CA ARG A 687 32.59 4.10 -7.85
C ARG A 687 32.87 2.83 -8.69
N PRO A 688 32.34 1.64 -8.35
CA PRO A 688 32.54 0.44 -9.17
C PRO A 688 32.02 0.61 -10.60
N PHE A 689 31.01 1.46 -10.78
CA PHE A 689 30.35 1.73 -12.05
C PHE A 689 30.84 3.01 -12.74
N ARG A 690 31.99 3.57 -12.35
CA ARG A 690 32.52 4.86 -12.86
C ARG A 690 32.59 4.97 -14.38
N ARG A 691 32.92 3.87 -15.08
CA ARG A 691 32.99 3.84 -16.55
C ARG A 691 31.61 3.98 -17.19
N LEU A 692 30.61 3.32 -16.59
CA LEU A 692 29.23 3.38 -17.05
C LEU A 692 28.66 4.78 -16.77
N VAL A 693 28.89 5.34 -15.58
CA VAL A 693 28.50 6.71 -15.24
C VAL A 693 29.12 7.72 -16.20
N ALA A 694 30.43 7.63 -16.46
CA ALA A 694 31.12 8.50 -17.41
C ALA A 694 30.54 8.37 -18.83
N GLY A 695 30.30 7.14 -19.30
CA GLY A 695 29.66 6.90 -20.59
C GLY A 695 28.26 7.51 -20.68
N THR A 696 27.45 7.40 -19.63
CA THR A 696 26.13 8.04 -19.55
C THR A 696 26.25 9.57 -19.62
N LEU A 697 27.15 10.18 -18.84
CA LEU A 697 27.34 11.63 -18.83
C LEU A 697 27.79 12.17 -20.20
N VAL A 698 28.72 11.49 -20.87
CA VAL A 698 29.20 11.86 -22.20
C VAL A 698 28.09 11.73 -23.24
N ALA A 699 27.41 10.58 -23.29
CA ALA A 699 26.30 10.38 -24.23
C ALA A 699 25.16 11.38 -23.99
N MET A 700 24.89 11.72 -22.73
CA MET A 700 23.89 12.73 -22.36
C MET A 700 24.30 14.12 -22.79
N ALA A 701 25.54 14.55 -22.55
CA ALA A 701 26.04 15.84 -23.01
C ALA A 701 25.98 15.98 -24.54
N LEU A 702 26.33 14.92 -25.27
CA LEU A 702 26.24 14.89 -26.74
C LEU A 702 24.78 14.93 -27.24
N ALA A 703 23.87 14.19 -26.59
CA ALA A 703 22.44 14.26 -26.90
C ALA A 703 21.87 15.66 -26.63
N SER A 704 22.24 16.28 -25.50
CA SER A 704 21.81 17.64 -25.16
C SER A 704 22.37 18.67 -26.14
N ALA A 705 23.65 18.59 -26.51
CA ALA A 705 24.24 19.48 -27.50
C ALA A 705 23.54 19.36 -28.88
N ALA A 706 23.28 18.13 -29.34
CA ALA A 706 22.54 17.91 -30.58
C ALA A 706 21.08 18.40 -30.50
N GLY A 707 20.41 18.24 -29.35
CA GLY A 707 19.06 18.77 -29.13
C GLY A 707 19.02 20.30 -29.13
N LEU A 708 20.04 20.96 -28.59
CA LEU A 708 20.17 22.43 -28.58
C LEU A 708 20.56 23.01 -29.94
N ALA A 709 21.10 22.19 -30.85
CA ALA A 709 21.34 22.62 -32.21
C ALA A 709 20.03 22.87 -32.99
N ALA A 710 18.92 22.20 -32.65
CA ALA A 710 17.66 22.35 -33.39
C ALA A 710 17.12 23.80 -33.42
N PRO A 711 17.01 24.54 -32.30
CA PRO A 711 16.67 25.97 -32.33
C PRO A 711 17.65 26.83 -33.15
N TYR A 712 18.95 26.51 -33.11
CA TYR A 712 19.96 27.23 -33.87
C TYR A 712 19.82 26.99 -35.38
N ILE A 713 19.48 25.76 -35.79
CA ILE A 713 19.20 25.42 -37.19
C ILE A 713 17.94 26.12 -37.70
N GLN A 714 16.90 26.20 -36.87
CA GLN A 714 15.70 26.99 -37.20
C GLN A 714 16.06 28.45 -37.42
N LYS A 715 16.89 29.05 -36.55
CA LYS A 715 17.42 30.40 -36.76
C LYS A 715 18.16 30.51 -38.10
N LEU A 716 19.08 29.60 -38.40
CA LEU A 716 19.84 29.61 -39.67
C LEU A 716 18.94 29.51 -40.90
N ALA A 717 17.88 28.70 -40.84
CA ALA A 717 16.90 28.59 -41.92
C ALA A 717 16.13 29.91 -42.12
N ILE A 718 15.72 30.55 -41.01
CA ILE A 718 14.95 31.79 -41.01
C ILE A 718 15.78 32.98 -41.50
N ASP A 719 16.96 33.20 -40.90
CA ASP A 719 17.81 34.38 -41.15
C ASP A 719 18.53 34.33 -42.51
N GLY A 720 18.70 33.13 -43.08
CA GLY A 720 19.38 32.92 -44.37
C GLY A 720 18.41 32.55 -45.49
N PRO A 721 18.23 31.26 -45.82
CA PRO A 721 17.51 30.82 -47.02
C PRO A 721 16.08 31.33 -47.14
N ILE A 722 15.34 31.41 -46.03
CA ILE A 722 13.95 31.90 -46.04
C ILE A 722 13.94 33.42 -46.28
N ALA A 723 14.83 34.16 -45.63
CA ALA A 723 14.96 35.60 -45.83
C ALA A 723 15.47 35.95 -47.25
N TRP A 724 16.40 35.16 -47.79
CA TRP A 724 17.06 35.40 -49.08
C TRP A 724 16.38 34.68 -50.26
N ARG A 725 15.29 33.95 -49.99
CA ARG A 725 14.52 33.17 -50.98
C ARG A 725 15.33 32.11 -51.72
N ASP A 726 16.27 31.46 -51.04
CA ASP A 726 17.10 30.38 -51.58
C ASP A 726 16.55 29.00 -51.18
N ALA A 727 15.76 28.39 -52.06
CA ALA A 727 15.18 27.07 -51.83
C ALA A 727 16.23 25.93 -51.80
N GLY A 728 17.37 26.11 -52.47
CA GLY A 728 18.45 25.12 -52.51
C GLY A 728 19.16 25.03 -51.17
N GLN A 729 19.54 26.18 -50.61
CA GLN A 729 20.16 26.27 -49.29
C GLN A 729 19.20 25.85 -48.16
N LEU A 730 17.90 26.14 -48.30
CA LEU A 730 16.87 25.66 -47.36
C LEU A 730 16.81 24.14 -47.29
N THR A 731 16.95 23.46 -48.43
CA THR A 731 16.96 22.00 -48.51
C THR A 731 18.19 21.42 -47.81
N GLN A 732 19.37 22.03 -47.97
CA GLN A 732 20.59 21.62 -47.26
C GLN A 732 20.44 21.76 -45.74
N ILE A 733 19.85 22.85 -45.27
CA ILE A 733 19.60 23.09 -43.85
C ILE A 733 18.56 22.11 -43.29
N ALA A 734 17.51 21.79 -44.04
CA ALA A 734 16.54 20.76 -43.64
C ALA A 734 17.19 19.36 -43.53
N LEU A 735 18.07 18.99 -44.47
CA LEU A 735 18.84 17.74 -44.40
C LEU A 735 19.81 17.73 -43.22
N LEU A 736 20.46 18.86 -42.92
CA LEU A 736 21.29 19.01 -41.73
C LEU A 736 20.48 18.82 -40.44
N PHE A 737 19.26 19.37 -40.39
CA PHE A 737 18.35 19.17 -39.26
C PHE A 737 18.01 17.68 -39.08
N VAL A 738 17.68 16.98 -40.16
CA VAL A 738 17.44 15.53 -40.14
C VAL A 738 18.67 14.76 -39.62
N GLY A 739 19.87 15.09 -40.12
CA GLY A 739 21.12 14.47 -39.65
C GLY A 739 21.36 14.67 -38.16
N ILE A 740 21.18 15.89 -37.67
CA ILE A 740 21.33 16.23 -36.25
C ILE A 740 20.25 15.54 -35.40
N ALA A 741 19.02 15.44 -35.88
CA ALA A 741 17.95 14.71 -35.19
C ALA A 741 18.26 13.21 -35.06
N ILE A 742 18.88 12.59 -36.09
CA ILE A 742 19.33 11.18 -36.03
C ILE A 742 20.48 11.02 -35.04
N VAL A 743 21.44 11.93 -35.02
CA VAL A 743 22.54 11.93 -34.05
C VAL A 743 22.01 12.09 -32.63
N GLN A 744 21.10 13.05 -32.41
CA GLN A 744 20.40 13.25 -31.13
C GLN A 744 19.67 11.98 -30.71
N TRP A 745 18.97 11.31 -31.62
CA TRP A 745 18.27 10.06 -31.37
C TRP A 745 19.22 8.95 -30.93
N GLY A 746 20.33 8.73 -31.65
CA GLY A 746 21.31 7.70 -31.33
C GLY A 746 21.91 7.88 -29.94
N PHE A 747 22.36 9.10 -29.61
CA PHE A 747 22.86 9.40 -28.26
C PHE A 747 21.75 9.34 -27.20
N SER A 748 20.52 9.71 -27.54
CA SER A 748 19.38 9.59 -26.64
C SER A 748 19.07 8.16 -26.26
N VAL A 749 19.04 7.25 -27.24
CA VAL A 749 18.88 5.81 -26.98
C VAL A 749 20.02 5.28 -26.12
N LEU A 750 21.27 5.66 -26.46
CA LEU A 750 22.46 5.21 -25.74
C LEU A 750 22.45 5.67 -24.28
N TYR A 751 22.26 6.96 -24.00
CA TYR A 751 22.32 7.45 -22.61
C TYR A 751 21.15 6.90 -21.79
N ASN A 752 19.93 6.78 -22.34
CA ASN A 752 18.78 6.22 -21.62
C ASN A 752 19.02 4.74 -21.26
N TYR A 753 19.63 3.97 -22.17
CA TYR A 753 19.99 2.58 -21.92
C TYR A 753 21.10 2.45 -20.86
N LEU A 754 22.19 3.21 -21.00
CA LEU A 754 23.30 3.19 -20.04
C LEU A 754 22.84 3.62 -18.66
N LEU A 755 22.04 4.68 -18.57
CA LEU A 755 21.42 5.14 -17.32
C LEU A 755 20.62 4.02 -16.65
N SER A 756 19.70 3.41 -17.40
CA SER A 756 18.86 2.33 -16.86
C SER A 756 19.71 1.15 -16.40
N ARG A 757 20.72 0.75 -17.17
CA ARG A 757 21.67 -0.30 -16.80
C ARG A 757 22.41 0.03 -15.51
N GLY A 758 22.92 1.25 -15.38
CA GLY A 758 23.62 1.70 -14.17
C GLY A 758 22.76 1.64 -12.92
N SER A 759 21.53 2.13 -13.02
CA SER A 759 20.57 2.09 -11.90
C SER A 759 20.22 0.66 -11.50
N GLN A 760 20.00 -0.24 -12.48
CA GLN A 760 19.61 -1.63 -12.20
C GLN A 760 20.78 -2.47 -11.67
N GLU A 761 22.00 -2.23 -12.14
CA GLU A 761 23.21 -2.88 -11.63
C GLU A 761 23.48 -2.52 -10.17
N LEU A 762 23.32 -1.24 -9.84
CA LEU A 762 23.41 -0.79 -8.47
C LEU A 762 22.36 -1.45 -7.58
N LEU A 763 21.09 -1.48 -8.02
CA LEU A 763 20.01 -2.14 -7.29
C LEU A 763 20.29 -3.61 -7.03
N ARG A 764 20.76 -4.33 -8.07
CA ARG A 764 21.17 -5.72 -7.95
C ARG A 764 22.24 -5.87 -6.87
N SER A 765 23.29 -5.04 -6.94
CA SER A 765 24.41 -5.08 -5.99
C SER A 765 24.01 -4.75 -4.55
N ILE A 766 23.14 -3.75 -4.35
CA ILE A 766 22.65 -3.38 -3.02
C ILE A 766 21.81 -4.52 -2.43
N ARG A 767 20.86 -5.08 -3.19
CA ARG A 767 20.00 -6.18 -2.72
C ARG A 767 20.80 -7.42 -2.35
N THR A 768 21.77 -7.81 -3.17
CA THR A 768 22.63 -8.95 -2.85
C THR A 768 23.52 -8.68 -1.64
N SER A 769 24.10 -7.48 -1.54
CA SER A 769 24.98 -7.12 -0.42
C SER A 769 24.24 -7.06 0.91
N ILE A 770 23.04 -6.47 0.94
CA ILE A 770 22.23 -6.41 2.17
C ILE A 770 21.80 -7.83 2.56
N PHE A 771 21.36 -8.65 1.60
CA PHE A 771 20.98 -10.04 1.90
C PHE A 771 22.17 -10.87 2.41
N ASP A 772 23.33 -10.77 1.76
CA ASP A 772 24.56 -11.44 2.18
C ASP A 772 24.97 -11.00 3.60
N HIS A 773 24.77 -9.72 3.93
CA HIS A 773 25.02 -9.22 5.28
C HIS A 773 24.00 -9.73 6.30
N LEU A 774 22.70 -9.71 5.98
CA LEU A 774 21.65 -10.26 6.84
C LEU A 774 21.97 -11.72 7.23
N GLN A 775 22.35 -12.55 6.25
CA GLN A 775 22.75 -13.94 6.52
C GLN A 775 23.93 -14.08 7.50
N SER A 776 24.78 -13.06 7.63
CA SER A 776 25.91 -13.09 8.59
C SER A 776 25.53 -12.70 10.03
N LEU A 777 24.40 -12.02 10.24
CA LEU A 777 24.01 -11.48 11.55
C LEU A 777 23.50 -12.55 12.52
N SER A 778 23.82 -12.43 13.82
CA SER A 778 23.44 -13.39 14.85
C SER A 778 21.92 -13.53 15.04
N LEU A 779 21.45 -14.64 15.60
CA LEU A 779 20.02 -14.84 15.93
C LEU A 779 19.48 -13.77 16.89
N ALA A 780 20.32 -13.26 17.81
CA ALA A 780 19.97 -12.16 18.70
C ALA A 780 19.60 -10.86 17.97
N PHE A 781 20.14 -10.63 16.77
CA PHE A 781 19.71 -9.52 15.92
C PHE A 781 18.25 -9.70 15.47
N TYR A 782 17.89 -10.91 15.05
CA TYR A 782 16.53 -11.23 14.59
C TYR A 782 15.50 -11.26 15.72
N ASP A 783 15.92 -11.55 16.95
CA ASP A 783 15.06 -11.46 18.13
C ASP A 783 14.79 -9.99 18.53
N ARG A 784 15.74 -9.09 18.24
CA ARG A 784 15.61 -7.65 18.52
C ARG A 784 14.83 -6.89 17.44
N TYR A 785 14.96 -7.27 16.17
CA TYR A 785 14.35 -6.55 15.05
C TYR A 785 13.23 -7.36 14.40
N LYS A 786 12.03 -6.77 14.35
CA LYS A 786 10.90 -7.36 13.64
C LYS A 786 11.23 -7.57 12.15
N ILE A 787 10.86 -8.74 11.64
CA ILE A 787 11.02 -9.13 10.24
C ILE A 787 10.39 -8.08 9.29
N GLY A 788 9.25 -7.51 9.66
CA GLY A 788 8.58 -6.46 8.89
C GLY A 788 9.46 -5.22 8.62
N ARG A 789 10.30 -4.80 9.58
CA ARG A 789 11.23 -3.68 9.39
C ARG A 789 12.34 -4.04 8.40
N LEU A 790 12.91 -5.24 8.51
CA LEU A 790 13.92 -5.75 7.58
C LEU A 790 13.36 -5.87 6.14
N MET A 791 12.10 -6.30 6.03
CA MET A 791 11.36 -6.31 4.76
C MET A 791 11.21 -4.90 4.19
N SER A 792 10.82 -3.92 5.01
CA SER A 792 10.67 -2.53 4.60
C SER A 792 11.99 -1.92 4.09
N ILE A 793 13.10 -2.18 4.79
CA ILE A 793 14.44 -1.73 4.36
C ILE A 793 14.80 -2.33 2.99
N MET A 794 14.67 -3.65 2.84
CA MET A 794 15.03 -4.37 1.61
C MET A 794 14.17 -4.01 0.39
N THR A 795 12.94 -3.59 0.63
CA THR A 795 11.97 -3.25 -0.43
C THR A 795 11.86 -1.74 -0.62
N GLY A 796 11.31 -1.04 0.37
CA GLY A 796 11.04 0.40 0.36
C GLY A 796 12.29 1.26 0.30
N ASP A 797 13.21 1.11 1.25
CA ASP A 797 14.38 2.01 1.35
C ASP A 797 15.34 1.83 0.18
N VAL A 798 15.60 0.57 -0.21
CA VAL A 798 16.40 0.25 -1.40
C VAL A 798 15.76 0.85 -2.66
N GLN A 799 14.42 0.80 -2.79
CA GLN A 799 13.73 1.41 -3.92
C GLN A 799 13.78 2.95 -3.87
N ALA A 800 13.67 3.56 -2.70
CA ALA A 800 13.79 5.01 -2.53
C ALA A 800 15.18 5.51 -2.92
N ILE A 801 16.24 4.80 -2.52
CA ILE A 801 17.62 5.06 -2.95
C ILE A 801 17.74 4.99 -4.47
N SER A 802 17.16 3.96 -5.09
CA SER A 802 17.17 3.84 -6.56
C SER A 802 16.43 4.99 -7.23
N ASN A 803 15.27 5.40 -6.73
CA ASN A 803 14.51 6.51 -7.29
C ASN A 803 15.30 7.82 -7.18
N LEU A 804 16.00 8.04 -6.05
CA LEU A 804 16.86 9.20 -5.84
C LEU A 804 18.02 9.23 -6.85
N LEU A 805 18.66 8.10 -7.12
CA LEU A 805 19.79 8.06 -8.05
C LEU A 805 19.34 8.11 -9.51
N GLY A 806 18.33 7.31 -9.89
CA GLY A 806 17.85 7.19 -11.26
C GLY A 806 17.07 8.42 -11.75
N ASN A 807 16.09 8.89 -10.97
CA ASN A 807 15.22 10.01 -11.35
C ASN A 807 15.58 11.33 -10.67
N GLY A 808 16.34 11.31 -9.57
CA GLY A 808 16.76 12.52 -8.87
C GLY A 808 18.08 13.07 -9.40
N VAL A 809 19.19 12.44 -9.01
CA VAL A 809 20.55 12.93 -9.29
C VAL A 809 20.83 12.98 -10.79
N VAL A 810 20.53 11.92 -11.54
CA VAL A 810 20.85 11.91 -12.98
C VAL A 810 20.02 12.91 -13.76
N VAL A 811 18.71 13.03 -13.48
CA VAL A 811 17.86 14.04 -14.13
C VAL A 811 18.36 15.44 -13.76
N ALA A 812 18.73 15.70 -12.50
CA ALA A 812 19.30 16.99 -12.11
C ALA A 812 20.59 17.33 -12.87
N VAL A 813 21.45 16.33 -13.13
CA VAL A 813 22.66 16.54 -13.96
C VAL A 813 22.28 16.76 -15.43
N ALA A 814 21.28 16.05 -15.95
CA ALA A 814 20.75 16.26 -17.30
C ALA A 814 20.21 17.69 -17.48
N ASP A 815 19.35 18.13 -16.56
CA ASP A 815 18.78 19.47 -16.53
C ASP A 815 19.86 20.54 -16.36
N PHE A 816 20.93 20.25 -15.61
CA PHE A 816 22.09 21.13 -15.51
C PHE A 816 22.80 21.29 -16.86
N PHE A 817 23.08 20.19 -17.59
CA PHE A 817 23.69 20.29 -18.92
C PHE A 817 22.79 21.02 -19.93
N ILE A 818 21.48 20.80 -19.86
CA ILE A 818 20.51 21.52 -20.70
C ILE A 818 20.51 23.01 -20.33
N LEU A 819 20.42 23.36 -19.04
CA LEU A 819 20.40 24.75 -18.58
C LEU A 819 21.69 25.48 -18.97
N VAL A 820 22.85 24.89 -18.72
CA VAL A 820 24.16 25.46 -19.10
C VAL A 820 24.26 25.56 -20.63
N GLY A 821 23.83 24.54 -21.35
CA GLY A 821 23.83 24.55 -22.81
C GLY A 821 22.92 25.64 -23.38
N VAL A 822 21.71 25.81 -22.86
CA VAL A 822 20.80 26.92 -23.22
C VAL A 822 21.43 28.26 -22.87
N PHE A 823 22.02 28.40 -21.69
CA PHE A 823 22.70 29.62 -21.26
C PHE A 823 23.83 30.01 -22.23
N VAL A 824 24.71 29.06 -22.57
CA VAL A 824 25.80 29.27 -23.53
C VAL A 824 25.27 29.57 -24.93
N ALA A 825 24.24 28.85 -25.39
CA ALA A 825 23.63 29.08 -26.70
C ALA A 825 22.95 30.45 -26.81
N LEU A 826 22.28 30.92 -25.75
CA LEU A 826 21.70 32.25 -25.74
C LEU A 826 22.79 33.34 -25.69
N LEU A 827 23.81 33.16 -24.85
CA LEU A 827 24.94 34.11 -24.77
C LEU A 827 25.69 34.25 -26.10
N SER A 828 25.84 33.16 -26.86
CA SER A 828 26.46 33.21 -28.17
C SER A 828 25.58 33.87 -29.23
N MET A 829 24.26 33.95 -29.01
CA MET A 829 23.33 34.67 -29.88
C MET A 829 23.27 36.17 -29.56
N ASP A 830 23.04 36.54 -28.30
CA ASP A 830 23.00 37.94 -27.84
C ASP A 830 23.25 38.06 -26.33
N LEU A 831 24.27 38.82 -25.93
CA LEU A 831 24.65 38.99 -24.53
C LEU A 831 23.58 39.74 -23.70
N ARG A 832 22.98 40.80 -24.24
CA ARG A 832 22.08 41.71 -23.49
C ARG A 832 20.75 41.02 -23.20
N LEU A 833 20.15 40.40 -24.22
CA LEU A 833 18.90 39.65 -24.09
C LEU A 833 19.06 38.41 -23.20
N SER A 834 20.23 37.76 -23.25
CA SER A 834 20.54 36.63 -22.37
C SER A 834 20.58 37.04 -20.92
N VAL A 835 21.36 38.07 -20.56
CA VAL A 835 21.45 38.55 -19.18
C VAL A 835 20.08 38.99 -18.66
N PHE A 836 19.28 39.68 -19.49
CA PHE A 836 17.90 40.04 -19.15
C PHE A 836 17.03 38.80 -18.89
N THR A 837 17.08 37.79 -19.76
CA THR A 837 16.30 36.54 -19.62
C THR A 837 16.67 35.79 -18.34
N PHE A 838 17.96 35.70 -18.01
CA PHE A 838 18.43 35.01 -16.80
C PHE A 838 18.27 35.82 -15.51
N SER A 839 17.97 37.12 -15.58
CA SER A 839 17.70 37.95 -14.40
C SER A 839 16.47 37.50 -13.59
N VAL A 840 15.57 36.73 -14.20
CA VAL A 840 14.38 36.16 -13.54
C VAL A 840 14.73 34.93 -12.70
N LEU A 841 15.85 34.26 -12.98
CA LEU A 841 16.23 33.00 -12.32
C LEU A 841 16.39 33.13 -10.79
N PRO A 842 17.06 34.17 -10.24
CA PRO A 842 17.14 34.37 -8.79
C PRO A 842 15.76 34.48 -8.13
N ALA A 843 14.81 35.19 -8.76
CA ALA A 843 13.46 35.34 -8.23
C ALA A 843 12.72 33.98 -8.17
N ILE A 844 12.89 33.16 -9.21
CA ILE A 844 12.35 31.79 -9.25
C ILE A 844 12.99 30.94 -8.13
N VAL A 845 14.32 31.01 -7.95
CA VAL A 845 15.03 30.26 -6.92
C VAL A 845 14.56 30.65 -5.51
N ILE A 846 14.37 31.94 -5.25
CA ILE A 846 13.85 32.44 -3.98
C ILE A 846 12.42 31.93 -3.74
N ALA A 847 11.52 32.09 -4.72
CA ALA A 847 10.14 31.63 -4.63
C ALA A 847 10.04 30.11 -4.36
N VAL A 848 10.84 29.31 -5.09
CA VAL A 848 10.92 27.85 -4.90
C VAL A 848 11.48 27.51 -3.52
N SER A 849 12.49 28.26 -3.03
CA SER A 849 13.07 28.01 -1.70
C SER A 849 12.04 28.23 -0.58
N ILE A 850 11.27 29.32 -0.66
CA ILE A 850 10.19 29.64 0.29
C ILE A 850 9.09 28.57 0.23
N LEU A 851 8.64 28.19 -0.97
CA LEU A 851 7.62 27.16 -1.16
C LEU A 851 8.08 25.81 -0.64
N ARG A 852 9.35 25.45 -0.89
CA ARG A 852 9.95 24.19 -0.44
C ARG A 852 9.99 24.10 1.09
N HIS A 853 10.20 25.21 1.79
CA HIS A 853 10.18 25.22 3.26
C HIS A 853 8.78 24.87 3.77
N HIS A 854 7.74 25.56 3.30
CA HIS A 854 6.35 25.31 3.72
C HIS A 854 5.82 23.95 3.29
N ALA A 855 6.12 23.52 2.05
CA ALA A 855 5.69 22.23 1.54
C ALA A 855 6.26 21.08 2.37
N ARG A 856 7.51 21.18 2.85
CA ARG A 856 8.15 20.12 3.66
C ARG A 856 7.40 19.85 4.96
N GLU A 857 6.90 20.88 5.63
CA GLU A 857 6.14 20.74 6.87
C GLU A 857 4.78 20.09 6.60
N ALA A 858 4.03 20.60 5.63
CA ALA A 858 2.74 20.03 5.24
C ALA A 858 2.86 18.54 4.81
N TRP A 859 3.89 18.19 4.02
CA TRP A 859 4.14 16.81 3.61
C TRP A 859 4.54 15.88 4.76
N ARG A 860 5.08 16.41 5.87
CA ARG A 860 5.35 15.62 7.08
C ARG A 860 4.05 15.31 7.80
N ASP A 861 3.19 16.30 7.96
CA ASP A 861 1.91 16.13 8.65
C ASP A 861 0.98 15.17 7.91
N VAL A 862 0.87 15.32 6.58
CA VAL A 862 0.09 14.39 5.72
C VAL A 862 0.61 12.96 5.85
N ARG A 863 1.93 12.75 5.84
CA ARG A 863 2.52 11.41 5.97
C ARG A 863 2.27 10.81 7.36
N ARG A 864 2.41 11.60 8.44
CA ARG A 864 2.08 11.13 9.79
C ARG A 864 0.60 10.74 9.90
N ALA A 865 -0.31 11.61 9.45
CA ALA A 865 -1.74 11.34 9.47
C ALA A 865 -2.11 10.09 8.66
N SER A 866 -1.58 9.94 7.44
CA SER A 866 -1.81 8.75 6.62
C SER A 866 -1.23 7.48 7.24
N SER A 867 -0.08 7.55 7.92
CA SER A 867 0.52 6.40 8.59
C SER A 867 -0.31 5.95 9.78
N ILE A 868 -0.83 6.89 10.58
CA ILE A 868 -1.70 6.59 11.72
C ILE A 868 -3.00 5.95 11.24
N LEU A 869 -3.63 6.54 10.22
CA LEU A 869 -4.87 6.03 9.63
C LEU A 869 -4.71 4.62 9.06
N ASN A 870 -3.68 4.41 8.22
CA ASN A 870 -3.42 3.10 7.63
C ASN A 870 -3.03 2.07 8.69
N GLY A 871 -2.27 2.46 9.72
CA GLY A 871 -1.93 1.59 10.85
C GLY A 871 -3.16 1.14 11.64
N SER A 872 -4.04 2.08 12.00
CA SER A 872 -5.28 1.80 12.71
C SER A 872 -6.24 0.93 11.88
N MET A 873 -6.36 1.19 10.57
CA MET A 873 -7.14 0.33 9.68
C MET A 873 -6.56 -1.09 9.60
N ALA A 874 -5.23 -1.22 9.48
CA ALA A 874 -4.60 -2.53 9.41
C ALA A 874 -4.77 -3.34 10.71
N GLU A 875 -4.61 -2.68 11.86
CA GLU A 875 -4.83 -3.29 13.18
C GLU A 875 -6.28 -3.78 13.31
N ASN A 876 -7.27 -2.92 13.02
CA ASN A 876 -8.70 -3.27 13.15
C ASN A 876 -9.19 -4.30 12.12
N ILE A 877 -8.48 -4.50 11.01
CA ILE A 877 -8.80 -5.54 10.01
C ILE A 877 -8.14 -6.88 10.37
N GLN A 878 -7.02 -6.86 11.10
CA GLN A 878 -6.28 -8.06 11.51
C GLN A 878 -6.76 -8.62 12.85
N SER A 879 -7.16 -7.75 13.78
CA SER A 879 -7.77 -8.10 15.06
C SER A 879 -9.20 -8.57 14.88
#